data_AF-A0A3E0NPP9-F1
#
_entry.id   AF-A0A3E0NPP9-F1
#
_cell.length_a   1.000
_cell.length_b   1.000
_cell.length_c   1.000
_cell.angle_alpha   90.00
_cell.angle_beta   90.00
_cell.angle_gamma   90.00
#
_symmetry.space_group_name_H-M   'P 1'
#
loop_
_entity.id
_entity.type
_entity.pdbx_description
1 polymer ?
#
loop_
_entity_poly.entity_id
_entity_poly.type
_entity_poly.pdbx_seq_one_letter_code
_entity_poly.pdbx_strand_id
1 'polypeptide(L)'
;MNALVNWLDSRTGIRSLIHEALYERIPGGSRWRYVWGSTLVFAFFTQVITGIVLWMYYSPSTQTAWESVYYIQHETAGGWLLRGVHHFMAQAMVVLLALHLMQVVIDGAYRAPREVNFWLGLILMQIVLGLSLTGYLLPWDQKGYWATRVATNLLSVVPGVGPSLQSLVVGGAEYGHHTLTRFFALHAGVLPGALIFFLVLHVALFRRHGICYRLPPKFADTSFWPDQVLKDAVACLAVLIVVLVMCLRPAEWFSSGGMPPLGPELGAELSAPADPANQYSAARPEWYFLFLFQFLKFFEGGGEYGELMGAVVVPSLVMLLLFLMPILGRWNLGHRFNIGMLMILLGGVLYLTVDAYYEDHQAAWASAEDYEEIKPLVEELGSDEEKIQAHFDGDAGKIEQYRRQREAYQRYRKSQEYLRSVEKAEQEAQRAIDLASAPAGIPTSGAITLLRNDPKTQGPKLFGTHCASCHSYEEVALDAESLPPAVEDATAPNLHGFASRAWLSGLLSEHFTGPLYFGNTAHAEGEMAGFVVDTLSEWKPADVEKVVMALSAEAQLPTQQQADADDAEQIEAGRALIANEENCAMCHKFGDAGDYNLGVAPDLTGYGSRAWLIGMISNPNHQRFYPDTNDRMPAFGERLSPHAIEMIADWLRGEWYEPSGAERADTDTFEADDEASPAEADAAEDSPAAGDADSEPADSEPADSEPADSEPADSEPTGADAEDSESEDSDASS
;
A
#
# COMPACT_ATOMS: atom_id res chain seq x y z
N MET A 1 50.03 -26.14 -1.99
CA MET A 1 48.60 -26.54 -1.95
C MET A 1 48.40 -28.01 -1.55
N ASN A 2 48.96 -28.99 -2.25
CA ASN A 2 48.74 -30.43 -1.96
C ASN A 2 49.17 -30.88 -0.55
N ALA A 3 50.27 -30.34 0.01
CA ALA A 3 50.71 -30.69 1.37
C ALA A 3 49.74 -30.21 2.46
N LEU A 4 49.18 -29.00 2.30
CA LEU A 4 48.20 -28.42 3.22
C LEU A 4 46.87 -29.22 3.16
N VAL A 5 46.42 -29.56 1.96
CA VAL A 5 45.22 -30.37 1.74
C VAL A 5 45.37 -31.76 2.36
N ASN A 6 46.52 -32.43 2.16
CA ASN A 6 46.78 -33.74 2.77
C ASN A 6 46.89 -33.66 4.30
N TRP A 7 47.51 -32.61 4.83
CA TRP A 7 47.59 -32.36 6.27
C TRP A 7 46.21 -32.16 6.90
N LEU A 8 45.32 -31.44 6.22
CA LEU A 8 43.95 -31.20 6.67
C LEU A 8 43.11 -32.47 6.56
N ASP A 9 43.23 -33.20 5.44
CA ASP A 9 42.49 -34.44 5.19
C ASP A 9 42.84 -35.54 6.21
N SER A 10 44.13 -35.71 6.54
CA SER A 10 44.56 -36.66 7.57
C SER A 10 44.02 -36.38 8.98
N ARG A 11 43.52 -35.17 9.26
CA ARG A 11 42.90 -34.78 10.54
C ARG A 11 41.38 -34.78 10.50
N THR A 12 40.81 -34.40 9.36
CA THR A 12 39.37 -34.12 9.23
C THR A 12 38.62 -35.19 8.44
N GLY A 13 39.30 -35.99 7.61
CA GLY A 13 38.69 -36.96 6.70
C GLY A 13 37.80 -36.32 5.62
N ILE A 14 37.92 -35.01 5.40
CA ILE A 14 37.04 -34.24 4.49
C ILE A 14 37.03 -34.83 3.08
N ARG A 15 38.14 -35.35 2.57
CA ARG A 15 38.20 -35.92 1.22
C ARG A 15 37.35 -37.17 1.10
N SER A 16 37.32 -38.03 2.14
CA SER A 16 36.47 -39.22 2.16
C SER A 16 35.00 -38.82 2.13
N LEU A 17 34.60 -37.83 2.95
CA LEU A 17 33.23 -37.34 3.02
C LEU A 17 32.79 -36.68 1.69
N ILE A 18 33.64 -35.86 1.08
CA ILE A 18 33.38 -35.24 -0.23
C ILE A 18 33.29 -36.30 -1.32
N HIS A 19 34.18 -37.30 -1.31
CA HIS A 19 34.16 -38.38 -2.30
C HIS A 19 32.88 -39.20 -2.21
N GLU A 20 32.46 -39.58 -1.00
CA GLU A 20 31.21 -40.29 -0.77
C GLU A 20 29.99 -39.46 -1.18
N ALA A 21 30.01 -38.14 -0.94
CA ALA A 21 28.95 -37.22 -1.36
C ALA A 21 28.87 -37.02 -2.89
N LEU A 22 30.01 -36.89 -3.58
CA LEU A 22 30.04 -36.55 -5.01
C LEU A 22 29.90 -37.79 -5.90
N TYR A 23 30.37 -38.95 -5.47
CA TYR A 23 30.36 -40.17 -6.27
C TYR A 23 29.29 -41.17 -5.82
N GLU A 24 28.29 -40.70 -5.07
CA GLU A 24 27.10 -41.49 -4.77
C GLU A 24 26.47 -41.99 -6.08
N ARG A 25 26.12 -43.28 -6.09
CA ARG A 25 25.58 -43.95 -7.27
C ARG A 25 24.10 -43.59 -7.41
N ILE A 26 23.71 -43.12 -8.60
CA ILE A 26 22.32 -42.83 -8.97
C ILE A 26 21.79 -43.98 -9.83
N PRO A 27 20.94 -44.87 -9.28
CA PRO A 27 20.40 -45.96 -10.05
C PRO A 27 19.42 -45.46 -11.12
N GLY A 28 19.57 -45.93 -12.36
CA GLY A 28 18.76 -45.48 -13.49
C GLY A 28 19.11 -44.08 -14.03
N GLY A 29 20.31 -43.59 -13.69
CA GLY A 29 20.97 -42.40 -14.27
C GLY A 29 20.46 -41.05 -13.75
N SER A 30 21.24 -40.00 -14.01
CA SER A 30 20.91 -38.60 -13.67
C SER A 30 19.70 -38.06 -14.45
N ARG A 31 18.81 -37.30 -13.81
CA ARG A 31 17.52 -36.84 -14.39
C ARG A 31 17.15 -35.43 -13.95
N TRP A 32 16.52 -34.69 -14.86
CA TRP A 32 15.93 -33.37 -14.57
C TRP A 32 14.88 -33.40 -13.47
N ARG A 33 14.16 -34.52 -13.31
CA ARG A 33 13.17 -34.65 -12.24
C ARG A 33 13.77 -34.66 -10.84
N TYR A 34 15.07 -34.87 -10.67
CA TYR A 34 15.71 -34.93 -9.34
C TYR A 34 16.21 -33.57 -8.84
N VAL A 35 16.11 -32.51 -9.64
CA VAL A 35 16.66 -31.18 -9.32
C VAL A 35 15.87 -30.43 -8.24
N TRP A 36 14.61 -30.79 -7.98
CA TRP A 36 13.73 -29.99 -7.11
C TRP A 36 14.21 -29.94 -5.64
N GLY A 37 14.84 -31.02 -5.16
CA GLY A 37 15.44 -31.04 -3.82
C GLY A 37 16.66 -30.12 -3.72
N SER A 38 17.54 -30.12 -4.72
CA SER A 38 18.72 -29.24 -4.74
C SER A 38 18.35 -27.78 -4.91
N THR A 39 17.33 -27.46 -5.72
CA THR A 39 16.85 -26.07 -5.88
C THR A 39 16.23 -25.53 -4.59
N LEU A 40 15.55 -26.37 -3.79
CA LEU A 40 15.05 -25.98 -2.47
C LEU A 40 16.17 -25.67 -1.48
N VAL A 41 17.22 -26.52 -1.45
CA VAL A 41 18.40 -26.27 -0.62
C VAL A 41 19.09 -24.98 -1.05
N PHE A 42 19.25 -24.77 -2.36
CA PHE A 42 19.78 -23.52 -2.90
C PHE A 42 18.95 -22.30 -2.48
N ALA A 43 17.63 -22.34 -2.68
CA ALA A 43 16.72 -21.27 -2.28
C ALA A 43 16.83 -20.97 -0.79
N PHE A 44 16.87 -21.99 0.07
CA PHE A 44 17.04 -21.83 1.50
C PHE A 44 18.38 -21.18 1.88
N PHE A 45 19.50 -21.59 1.28
CA PHE A 45 20.79 -20.95 1.56
C PHE A 45 20.83 -19.50 1.07
N THR A 46 20.21 -19.20 -0.08
CA THR A 46 20.02 -17.81 -0.54
C THR A 46 19.21 -17.01 0.47
N GLN A 47 18.11 -17.57 1.01
CA GLN A 47 17.31 -16.95 2.08
C GLN A 47 18.13 -16.66 3.33
N VAL A 48 18.93 -17.62 3.80
CA VAL A 48 19.77 -17.44 4.99
C VAL A 48 20.81 -16.34 4.77
N ILE A 49 21.51 -16.35 3.63
CA ILE A 49 22.55 -15.35 3.33
C ILE A 49 21.92 -13.97 3.24
N THR A 50 20.88 -13.81 2.42
CA THR A 50 20.20 -12.52 2.26
C THR A 50 19.56 -12.04 3.56
N GLY A 51 18.93 -12.94 4.32
CA GLY A 51 18.32 -12.63 5.62
C GLY A 51 19.31 -12.18 6.68
N ILE A 52 20.51 -12.78 6.75
CA ILE A 52 21.57 -12.32 7.67
C ILE A 52 22.01 -10.91 7.31
N VAL A 53 22.18 -10.59 6.01
CA VAL A 53 22.56 -9.23 5.59
C VAL A 53 21.43 -8.25 5.91
N LEU A 54 20.17 -8.58 5.60
CA LEU A 54 19.01 -7.74 5.92
C LEU A 54 18.87 -7.49 7.43
N TRP A 55 19.14 -8.50 8.27
CA TRP A 55 19.15 -8.34 9.73
C TRP A 55 20.12 -7.23 10.16
N MET A 56 21.29 -7.07 9.52
CA MET A 56 22.24 -6.01 9.90
C MET A 56 21.71 -4.58 9.72
N TYR A 57 20.69 -4.39 8.88
CA TYR A 57 20.06 -3.08 8.62
C TYR A 57 18.68 -2.93 9.28
N TYR A 58 18.01 -4.04 9.60
CA TYR A 58 16.63 -4.03 10.08
C TYR A 58 16.50 -3.67 11.57
N SER A 59 15.53 -2.82 11.89
CA SER A 59 15.24 -2.37 13.26
C SER A 59 13.86 -2.86 13.72
N PRO A 60 13.76 -3.88 14.59
CA PRO A 60 12.49 -4.51 14.98
C PRO A 60 11.71 -3.67 16.02
N SER A 61 11.11 -2.55 15.60
CA SER A 61 10.17 -1.77 16.42
C SER A 61 9.05 -1.19 15.59
N THR A 62 7.87 -0.99 16.18
CA THR A 62 6.71 -0.41 15.47
C THR A 62 6.93 1.01 14.96
N GLN A 63 7.94 1.71 15.49
CA GLN A 63 8.31 3.06 15.05
C GLN A 63 9.32 3.04 13.90
N THR A 64 10.26 2.09 13.92
CA THR A 64 11.46 2.09 13.06
C THR A 64 11.51 0.92 12.06
N ALA A 65 10.60 -0.05 12.12
CA ALA A 65 10.64 -1.21 11.23
C ALA A 65 10.40 -0.83 9.77
N TRP A 66 9.30 -0.12 9.50
CA TRP A 66 9.01 0.39 8.16
C TRP A 66 10.12 1.31 7.65
N GLU A 67 10.60 2.22 8.50
CA GLU A 67 11.74 3.11 8.20
C GLU A 67 13.00 2.32 7.81
N SER A 68 13.37 1.30 8.58
CA SER A 68 14.56 0.50 8.26
C SER A 68 14.42 -0.26 6.95
N VAL A 69 13.20 -0.69 6.59
CA VAL A 69 12.93 -1.34 5.30
C VAL A 69 12.93 -0.34 4.15
N TYR A 70 12.38 0.86 4.35
CA TYR A 70 12.51 1.97 3.42
C TYR A 70 13.99 2.29 3.16
N TYR A 71 14.82 2.40 4.21
CA TYR A 71 16.24 2.65 4.09
C TYR A 71 16.99 1.54 3.32
N ILE A 72 16.65 0.28 3.57
CA ILE A 72 17.19 -0.85 2.80
C ILE A 72 16.77 -0.74 1.33
N GLN A 73 15.51 -0.38 1.07
CA GLN A 73 14.94 -0.36 -0.27
C GLN A 73 15.49 0.81 -1.11
N HIS A 74 15.50 2.03 -0.58
CA HIS A 74 15.72 3.26 -1.35
C HIS A 74 17.09 3.90 -1.11
N GLU A 75 17.65 3.81 0.10
CA GLU A 75 18.89 4.52 0.47
C GLU A 75 20.15 3.63 0.37
N THR A 76 20.00 2.33 0.63
CA THR A 76 21.14 1.41 0.65
C THR A 76 21.54 0.99 -0.77
N ALA A 77 22.81 1.18 -1.13
CA ALA A 77 23.34 0.74 -2.42
C ALA A 77 23.12 -0.76 -2.66
N GLY A 78 22.31 -1.09 -3.67
CA GLY A 78 21.92 -2.47 -4.00
C GLY A 78 20.97 -3.14 -3.00
N GLY A 79 20.42 -2.38 -2.04
CA GLY A 79 19.52 -2.90 -1.02
C GLY A 79 18.15 -3.31 -1.57
N TRP A 80 17.61 -2.60 -2.57
CA TRP A 80 16.43 -3.03 -3.35
C TRP A 80 16.59 -4.44 -3.94
N LEU A 81 17.79 -4.77 -4.45
CA LEU A 81 18.07 -6.07 -5.05
C LEU A 81 18.20 -7.14 -3.96
N LEU A 82 18.89 -6.83 -2.87
CA LEU A 82 19.01 -7.72 -1.72
C LEU A 82 17.64 -8.09 -1.15
N ARG A 83 16.79 -7.08 -0.89
CA ARG A 83 15.42 -7.24 -0.41
C ARG A 83 14.54 -7.95 -1.43
N GLY A 84 14.62 -7.57 -2.71
CA GLY A 84 13.91 -8.21 -3.80
C GLY A 84 14.24 -9.70 -3.91
N VAL A 85 15.53 -10.07 -3.89
CA VAL A 85 15.96 -11.49 -3.94
C VAL A 85 15.42 -12.24 -2.72
N HIS A 86 15.49 -11.66 -1.52
CA HIS A 86 14.91 -12.29 -0.32
C HIS A 86 13.40 -12.51 -0.46
N HIS A 87 12.66 -11.50 -0.93
CA HIS A 87 11.22 -11.56 -1.10
C HIS A 87 10.80 -12.59 -2.18
N PHE A 88 11.29 -12.46 -3.41
CA PHE A 88 10.88 -13.32 -4.53
C PHE A 88 11.46 -14.74 -4.44
N MET A 89 12.64 -14.94 -3.84
CA MET A 89 13.15 -16.29 -3.58
C MET A 89 12.28 -17.02 -2.56
N ALA A 90 11.63 -16.32 -1.62
CA ALA A 90 10.74 -16.95 -0.63
C ALA A 90 9.48 -17.47 -1.34
N GLN A 91 8.92 -16.70 -2.26
CA GLN A 91 7.83 -17.13 -3.11
C GLN A 91 8.23 -18.33 -3.99
N ALA A 92 9.41 -18.26 -4.64
CA ALA A 92 9.94 -19.36 -5.44
C ALA A 92 10.12 -20.63 -4.60
N MET A 93 10.56 -20.51 -3.35
CA MET A 93 10.73 -21.64 -2.43
C MET A 93 9.39 -22.38 -2.18
N VAL A 94 8.27 -21.68 -2.09
CA VAL A 94 6.94 -22.30 -1.94
C VAL A 94 6.52 -23.07 -3.21
N VAL A 95 6.79 -22.51 -4.40
CA VAL A 95 6.56 -23.23 -5.68
C VAL A 95 7.41 -24.49 -5.76
N LEU A 96 8.71 -24.37 -5.47
CA LEU A 96 9.66 -25.49 -5.50
C LEU A 96 9.28 -26.57 -4.49
N LEU A 97 8.72 -26.19 -3.34
CA LEU A 97 8.22 -27.11 -2.32
C LEU A 97 7.05 -27.95 -2.84
N ALA A 98 6.09 -27.34 -3.52
CA ALA A 98 4.98 -28.05 -4.15
C ALA A 98 5.47 -29.00 -5.26
N LEU A 99 6.41 -28.55 -6.10
CA LEU A 99 7.02 -29.38 -7.14
C LEU A 99 7.80 -30.57 -6.56
N HIS A 100 8.53 -30.35 -5.48
CA HIS A 100 9.26 -31.40 -4.78
C HIS A 100 8.33 -32.42 -4.14
N LEU A 101 7.27 -31.98 -3.45
CA LEU A 101 6.24 -32.87 -2.90
C LEU A 101 5.57 -33.70 -4.01
N MET A 102 5.23 -33.07 -5.13
CA MET A 102 4.67 -33.74 -6.30
C MET A 102 5.60 -34.80 -6.85
N GLN A 103 6.88 -34.49 -7.03
CA GLN A 103 7.90 -35.46 -7.44
C GLN A 103 7.95 -36.66 -6.49
N VAL A 104 8.03 -36.42 -5.18
CA VAL A 104 8.11 -37.45 -4.14
C VAL A 104 6.91 -38.39 -4.19
N VAL A 105 5.70 -37.85 -4.38
CA VAL A 105 4.47 -38.64 -4.44
C VAL A 105 4.36 -39.44 -5.74
N ILE A 106 4.65 -38.83 -6.90
CA ILE A 106 4.60 -39.50 -8.21
C ILE A 106 5.64 -40.61 -8.29
N ASP A 107 6.85 -40.40 -7.77
CA ASP A 107 7.91 -41.41 -7.77
C ASP A 107 7.76 -42.45 -6.64
N GLY A 108 6.78 -42.28 -5.76
CA GLY A 108 6.55 -43.19 -4.62
C GLY A 108 7.72 -43.18 -3.62
N ALA A 109 8.48 -42.09 -3.56
CA ALA A 109 9.66 -41.93 -2.70
C ALA A 109 9.30 -41.85 -1.20
N TYR A 110 8.02 -41.88 -0.86
CA TYR A 110 7.50 -41.99 0.50
C TYR A 110 7.31 -43.44 0.99
N ARG A 111 7.45 -44.45 0.12
CA ARG A 111 7.30 -45.86 0.50
C ARG A 111 8.55 -46.40 1.20
N ALA A 112 8.42 -47.56 1.85
CA ALA A 112 9.50 -48.24 2.55
C ALA A 112 10.81 -48.33 1.72
N PRO A 113 11.98 -48.03 2.32
CA PRO A 113 12.26 -47.68 3.73
C PRO A 113 12.25 -46.16 4.04
N ARG A 114 11.58 -45.33 3.23
CA ARG A 114 11.70 -43.86 3.26
C ARG A 114 10.56 -43.14 3.99
N GLU A 115 9.74 -43.86 4.76
CA GLU A 115 8.58 -43.27 5.45
C GLU A 115 8.96 -42.13 6.39
N VAL A 116 10.03 -42.32 7.18
CA VAL A 116 10.54 -41.28 8.09
C VAL A 116 11.04 -40.06 7.34
N ASN A 117 11.71 -40.26 6.20
CA ASN A 117 12.18 -39.14 5.38
C ASN A 117 11.01 -38.30 4.86
N PHE A 118 9.90 -38.94 4.48
CA PHE A 118 8.69 -38.26 4.05
C PHE A 118 8.04 -37.45 5.18
N TRP A 119 7.92 -37.99 6.39
CA TRP A 119 7.40 -37.23 7.53
C TRP A 119 8.28 -36.04 7.92
N LEU A 120 9.61 -36.19 7.84
CA LEU A 120 10.53 -35.05 7.98
C LEU A 120 10.28 -34.00 6.89
N GLY A 121 10.00 -34.42 5.66
CA GLY A 121 9.61 -33.52 4.57
C GLY A 121 8.33 -32.74 4.87
N LEU A 122 7.31 -33.38 5.46
CA LEU A 122 6.10 -32.68 5.90
C LEU A 122 6.37 -31.68 7.03
N ILE A 123 7.25 -32.00 7.97
CA ILE A 123 7.67 -31.05 9.03
C ILE A 123 8.40 -29.85 8.42
N LEU A 124 9.35 -30.09 7.50
CA LEU A 124 10.07 -29.04 6.79
C LEU A 124 9.11 -28.14 6.00
N MET A 125 8.11 -28.73 5.33
CA MET A 125 7.06 -27.99 4.63
C MET A 125 6.33 -27.03 5.57
N GLN A 126 5.94 -27.47 6.76
CA GLN A 126 5.29 -26.59 7.74
C GLN A 126 6.20 -25.47 8.25
N ILE A 127 7.50 -25.74 8.43
CA ILE A 127 8.45 -24.70 8.86
C ILE A 127 8.63 -23.66 7.75
N VAL A 128 8.69 -24.06 6.48
CA VAL A 128 8.79 -23.13 5.34
C VAL A 128 7.55 -22.24 5.24
N LEU A 129 6.34 -22.81 5.34
CA LEU A 129 5.10 -22.03 5.36
C LEU A 129 5.04 -21.08 6.58
N GLY A 130 5.53 -21.53 7.74
CA GLY A 130 5.66 -20.69 8.92
C GLY A 130 6.64 -19.52 8.73
N LEU A 131 7.79 -19.76 8.09
CA LEU A 131 8.77 -18.72 7.75
C LEU A 131 8.17 -17.67 6.81
N SER A 132 7.41 -18.10 5.79
CA SER A 132 6.70 -17.19 4.88
C SER A 132 5.71 -16.29 5.61
N LEU A 133 4.94 -16.83 6.57
CA LEU A 133 4.01 -16.03 7.37
C LEU A 133 4.73 -15.08 8.33
N THR A 134 5.75 -15.54 9.05
CA THR A 134 6.41 -14.69 10.07
C THR A 134 7.28 -13.60 9.46
N GLY A 135 7.84 -13.82 8.26
CA GLY A 135 8.62 -12.81 7.55
C GLY A 135 7.77 -11.68 6.98
N TYR A 136 6.51 -11.97 6.66
CA TYR A 136 5.58 -11.04 6.05
C TYR A 136 5.22 -9.84 6.94
N LEU A 137 5.24 -10.03 8.27
CA LEU A 137 4.97 -8.96 9.23
C LEU A 137 6.13 -7.94 9.33
N LEU A 138 7.36 -8.35 9.00
CA LEU A 138 8.56 -7.58 9.34
C LEU A 138 8.66 -6.20 8.67
N PRO A 139 8.21 -5.99 7.42
CA PRO A 139 8.11 -4.65 6.84
C PRO A 139 7.24 -3.67 7.63
N TRP A 140 6.29 -4.17 8.44
CA TRP A 140 5.36 -3.37 9.24
C TRP A 140 4.57 -2.35 8.40
N ASP A 141 4.16 -2.78 7.21
CA ASP A 141 3.25 -2.07 6.31
C ASP A 141 1.81 -2.55 6.49
N GLN A 142 0.85 -1.86 5.86
CA GLN A 142 -0.58 -2.20 5.95
C GLN A 142 -0.84 -3.66 5.56
N LYS A 143 -0.26 -4.12 4.44
CA LYS A 143 -0.46 -5.48 3.93
C LYS A 143 0.00 -6.55 4.93
N GLY A 144 1.22 -6.43 5.44
CA GLY A 144 1.83 -7.37 6.39
C GLY A 144 1.13 -7.38 7.76
N TYR A 145 0.75 -6.21 8.27
CA TYR A 145 0.06 -6.07 9.55
C TYR A 145 -1.32 -6.76 9.53
N TRP A 146 -2.15 -6.42 8.56
CA TRP A 146 -3.53 -6.92 8.49
C TRP A 146 -3.60 -8.41 8.14
N ALA A 147 -2.75 -8.90 7.22
CA ALA A 147 -2.69 -10.33 6.92
C ALA A 147 -2.26 -11.17 8.13
N THR A 148 -1.29 -10.68 8.92
CA THR A 148 -0.85 -11.38 10.12
C THR A 148 -1.94 -11.42 11.19
N ARG A 149 -2.70 -10.33 11.34
CA ARG A 149 -3.86 -10.27 12.25
C ARG A 149 -4.90 -11.33 11.89
N VAL A 150 -5.23 -11.49 10.61
CA VAL A 150 -6.14 -12.55 10.14
C VAL A 150 -5.58 -13.94 10.49
N ALA A 151 -4.31 -14.21 10.15
CA ALA A 151 -3.70 -15.52 10.38
C ALA A 151 -3.62 -15.91 11.87
N THR A 152 -3.31 -14.96 12.75
CA THR A 152 -3.20 -15.21 14.19
C THR A 152 -4.55 -15.21 14.90
N ASN A 153 -5.56 -14.52 14.37
CA ASN A 153 -6.95 -14.67 14.84
C ASN A 153 -7.47 -16.10 14.61
N LEU A 154 -7.10 -16.75 13.50
CA LEU A 154 -7.47 -18.16 13.26
C LEU A 154 -6.89 -19.12 14.32
N LEU A 155 -5.77 -18.78 14.97
CA LEU A 155 -5.22 -19.59 16.07
C LEU A 155 -6.16 -19.62 17.29
N SER A 156 -6.93 -18.55 17.51
CA SER A 156 -7.87 -18.44 18.63
C SER A 156 -9.00 -19.47 18.55
N VAL A 157 -9.31 -19.93 17.33
CA VAL A 157 -10.38 -20.90 17.03
C VAL A 157 -10.01 -22.31 17.52
N VAL A 158 -8.73 -22.59 17.79
CA VAL A 158 -8.29 -23.91 18.27
C VAL A 158 -8.93 -24.22 19.64
N PRO A 159 -9.70 -25.32 19.75
CA PRO A 159 -10.39 -25.64 21.00
C PRO A 159 -9.44 -25.82 22.20
N GLY A 160 -9.81 -25.25 23.33
CA GLY A 160 -9.12 -25.41 24.62
C GLY A 160 -7.90 -24.52 24.82
N VAL A 161 -6.99 -24.42 23.84
CA VAL A 161 -5.72 -23.67 23.98
C VAL A 161 -5.59 -22.45 23.05
N GLY A 162 -6.52 -22.25 22.12
CA GLY A 162 -6.45 -21.23 21.07
C GLY A 162 -6.21 -19.81 21.58
N PRO A 163 -7.05 -19.26 22.48
CA PRO A 163 -6.87 -17.91 23.01
C PRO A 163 -5.52 -17.72 23.71
N SER A 164 -5.06 -18.72 24.47
CA SER A 164 -3.75 -18.70 25.14
C SER A 164 -2.59 -18.73 24.14
N LEU A 165 -2.71 -19.51 23.06
CA LEU A 165 -1.71 -19.56 21.98
C LEU A 165 -1.66 -18.23 21.21
N GLN A 166 -2.81 -17.68 20.86
CA GLN A 166 -2.89 -16.37 20.21
C GLN A 166 -2.26 -15.29 21.08
N SER A 167 -2.63 -15.21 22.36
CA SER A 167 -2.05 -14.25 23.31
C SER A 167 -0.53 -14.43 23.48
N LEU A 168 -0.03 -15.68 23.43
CA LEU A 168 1.40 -15.95 23.45
C LEU A 168 2.12 -15.49 22.18
N VAL A 169 1.49 -15.61 21.01
CA VAL A 169 2.10 -15.19 19.74
C VAL A 169 2.04 -13.68 19.57
N VAL A 170 0.88 -13.07 19.85
CA VAL A 170 0.66 -11.61 19.74
C VAL A 170 1.40 -10.86 20.86
N GLY A 171 1.39 -11.40 22.08
CA GLY A 171 2.15 -10.86 23.20
C GLY A 171 1.59 -9.61 23.88
N GLY A 172 0.39 -9.19 23.49
CA GLY A 172 -0.34 -8.06 24.08
C GLY A 172 -1.84 -8.14 23.81
N ALA A 173 -2.59 -7.15 24.32
CA ALA A 173 -4.01 -6.98 24.00
C ALA A 173 -4.22 -6.52 22.54
N GLU A 174 -3.22 -5.82 21.99
CA GLU A 174 -3.20 -5.32 20.62
C GLU A 174 -1.90 -5.72 19.92
N TYR A 175 -1.91 -5.68 18.59
CA TYR A 175 -0.74 -5.92 17.76
C TYR A 175 0.17 -4.71 17.84
N GLY A 176 1.41 -4.93 18.30
CA GLY A 176 2.36 -3.85 18.50
C GLY A 176 3.79 -4.36 18.68
N HIS A 177 4.59 -3.62 19.44
CA HIS A 177 6.03 -3.87 19.58
C HIS A 177 6.37 -5.28 20.04
N HIS A 178 5.60 -5.84 21.00
CA HIS A 178 5.82 -7.22 21.45
C HIS A 178 5.51 -8.26 20.37
N THR A 179 4.52 -8.02 19.52
CA THR A 179 4.19 -8.90 18.40
C THR A 179 5.34 -8.92 17.40
N LEU A 180 5.77 -7.73 16.95
CA LEU A 180 6.81 -7.58 15.95
C LEU A 180 8.13 -8.20 16.39
N THR A 181 8.58 -7.92 17.61
CA THR A 181 9.85 -8.45 18.14
C THR A 181 9.85 -9.97 18.30
N ARG A 182 8.71 -10.58 18.66
CA ARG A 182 8.56 -12.04 18.71
C ARG A 182 8.58 -12.66 17.31
N PHE A 183 7.86 -12.08 16.36
CA PHE A 183 7.86 -12.52 14.97
C PHE A 183 9.25 -12.43 14.35
N PHE A 184 9.97 -11.34 14.62
CA PHE A 184 11.36 -11.18 14.22
C PHE A 184 12.25 -12.31 14.79
N ALA A 185 12.18 -12.56 16.11
CA ALA A 185 12.96 -13.64 16.73
C ALA A 185 12.61 -15.03 16.17
N LEU A 186 11.32 -15.28 15.89
CA LEU A 186 10.86 -16.51 15.26
C LEU A 186 11.40 -16.65 13.83
N HIS A 187 11.27 -15.62 13.01
CA HIS A 187 11.64 -15.63 11.59
C HIS A 187 13.15 -15.64 11.37
N ALA A 188 13.91 -14.80 12.07
CA ALA A 188 15.35 -14.65 11.85
C ALA A 188 16.19 -15.69 12.62
N GLY A 189 15.67 -16.24 13.72
CA GLY A 189 16.42 -17.13 14.62
C GLY A 189 15.84 -18.54 14.72
N VAL A 190 14.66 -18.67 15.34
CA VAL A 190 14.13 -19.97 15.80
C VAL A 190 13.76 -20.87 14.62
N LEU A 191 12.98 -20.37 13.65
CA LEU A 191 12.48 -21.16 12.53
C LEU A 191 13.58 -21.55 11.53
N PRO A 192 14.53 -20.67 11.13
CA PRO A 192 15.66 -21.08 10.30
C PRO A 192 16.55 -22.12 10.99
N GLY A 193 16.80 -21.96 12.30
CA GLY A 193 17.54 -22.95 13.09
C GLY A 193 16.85 -24.32 13.12
N ALA A 194 15.54 -24.34 13.32
CA ALA A 194 14.74 -25.55 13.24
C ALA A 194 14.77 -26.16 11.83
N LEU A 195 14.67 -25.34 10.77
CA LEU A 195 14.75 -25.80 9.39
C LEU A 195 16.11 -26.46 9.10
N ILE A 196 17.23 -25.86 9.53
CA ILE A 196 18.58 -26.45 9.38
C ILE A 196 18.65 -27.81 10.06
N PHE A 197 18.19 -27.89 11.31
CA PHE A 197 18.21 -29.14 12.07
C PHE A 197 17.46 -30.27 11.35
N PHE A 198 16.21 -30.02 10.95
CA PHE A 198 15.40 -31.03 10.26
C PHE A 198 15.90 -31.30 8.83
N LEU A 199 16.49 -30.31 8.15
CA LEU A 199 17.06 -30.47 6.81
C LEU A 199 18.27 -31.40 6.85
N VAL A 200 19.16 -31.24 7.84
CA VAL A 200 20.30 -32.16 8.04
C VAL A 200 19.81 -33.59 8.27
N LEU A 201 18.77 -33.78 9.10
CA LEU A 201 18.17 -35.10 9.32
C LEU A 201 17.56 -35.67 8.04
N HIS A 202 16.84 -34.85 7.27
CA HIS A 202 16.22 -35.24 6.01
C HIS A 202 17.28 -35.68 4.98
N VAL A 203 18.33 -34.89 4.78
CA VAL A 203 19.42 -35.23 3.86
C VAL A 203 20.19 -36.47 4.33
N ALA A 204 20.42 -36.63 5.64
CA ALA A 204 21.09 -37.81 6.19
C ALA A 204 20.30 -39.11 5.95
N LEU A 205 18.97 -39.10 6.13
CA LEU A 205 18.13 -40.27 5.85
C LEU A 205 18.01 -40.54 4.35
N PHE A 206 17.94 -39.50 3.53
CA PHE A 206 17.99 -39.63 2.08
C PHE A 206 19.29 -40.34 1.63
N ARG A 207 20.45 -39.90 2.12
CA ARG A 207 21.74 -40.53 1.82
C ARG A 207 21.85 -41.98 2.30
N ARG A 208 21.24 -42.29 3.45
CA ARG A 208 21.23 -43.65 3.99
C ARG A 208 20.41 -44.62 3.13
N HIS A 209 19.28 -44.17 2.58
CA HIS A 209 18.33 -45.03 1.87
C HIS A 209 18.43 -44.95 0.34
N GLY A 210 19.16 -43.97 -0.18
CA GLY A 210 19.37 -43.73 -1.61
C GLY A 210 18.11 -43.29 -2.36
N ILE A 211 18.32 -42.82 -3.59
CA ILE A 211 17.27 -42.32 -4.50
C ILE A 211 16.23 -43.41 -4.80
N CYS A 212 14.95 -43.03 -4.83
CA CYS A 212 13.88 -43.89 -5.32
C CYS A 212 13.91 -43.94 -6.85
N TYR A 213 13.90 -45.14 -7.44
CA TYR A 213 13.90 -45.33 -8.90
C TYR A 213 12.96 -46.47 -9.31
N ARG A 214 12.42 -46.37 -10.52
CA ARG A 214 11.53 -47.40 -11.08
C ARG A 214 12.35 -48.60 -11.55
N LEU A 215 11.91 -49.80 -11.17
CA LEU A 215 12.45 -51.08 -11.64
C LEU A 215 11.60 -51.64 -12.81
N PRO A 216 12.22 -52.23 -13.85
CA PRO A 216 13.66 -52.25 -14.14
C PRO A 216 14.18 -50.85 -14.53
N PRO A 217 15.47 -50.53 -14.26
CA PRO A 217 16.04 -49.24 -14.61
C PRO A 217 16.03 -49.07 -16.14
N LYS A 218 15.55 -47.91 -16.60
CA LYS A 218 15.50 -47.58 -18.04
C LYS A 218 16.86 -47.18 -18.62
N PHE A 219 17.76 -46.68 -17.78
CA PHE A 219 19.08 -46.17 -18.17
C PHE A 219 20.17 -46.76 -17.29
N ALA A 220 21.42 -46.69 -17.74
CA ALA A 220 22.57 -47.11 -16.95
C ALA A 220 22.75 -46.23 -15.71
N ASP A 221 23.32 -46.81 -14.66
CA ASP A 221 23.63 -46.10 -13.43
C ASP A 221 24.77 -45.11 -13.67
N THR A 222 24.64 -43.89 -13.14
CA THR A 222 25.66 -42.84 -13.21
C THR A 222 26.06 -42.41 -11.79
N SER A 223 27.18 -41.74 -11.63
CA SER A 223 27.52 -41.02 -10.39
C SER A 223 26.79 -39.69 -10.31
N PHE A 224 26.69 -39.12 -9.11
CA PHE A 224 26.12 -37.79 -8.88
C PHE A 224 26.95 -36.69 -9.57
N TRP A 225 28.27 -36.72 -9.42
CA TRP A 225 29.20 -35.92 -10.21
C TRP A 225 29.59 -36.64 -11.53
N PRO A 226 29.67 -35.94 -12.67
CA PRO A 226 29.36 -34.52 -12.89
C PRO A 226 27.91 -34.27 -13.32
N ASP A 227 27.21 -35.29 -13.84
CA ASP A 227 26.01 -35.10 -14.64
C ASP A 227 24.80 -34.57 -13.86
N GLN A 228 24.58 -35.07 -12.63
CA GLN A 228 23.47 -34.59 -11.82
C GLN A 228 23.78 -33.20 -11.25
N VAL A 229 25.01 -32.97 -10.79
CA VAL A 229 25.45 -31.65 -10.31
C VAL A 229 25.28 -30.57 -11.38
N LEU A 230 25.60 -30.87 -12.65
CA LEU A 230 25.39 -29.92 -13.74
C LEU A 230 23.90 -29.61 -13.96
N LYS A 231 23.02 -30.61 -13.91
CA LYS A 231 21.55 -30.41 -14.02
C LYS A 231 21.03 -29.58 -12.86
N ASP A 232 21.49 -29.87 -11.65
CA ASP A 232 21.12 -29.13 -10.44
C ASP A 232 21.59 -27.66 -10.56
N ALA A 233 22.82 -27.42 -11.02
CA ALA A 233 23.36 -26.07 -11.23
C ALA A 233 22.57 -25.27 -12.27
N VAL A 234 22.22 -25.89 -13.40
CA VAL A 234 21.39 -25.25 -14.43
C VAL A 234 19.99 -24.93 -13.90
N ALA A 235 19.39 -25.83 -13.12
CA ALA A 235 18.09 -25.60 -12.50
C ALA A 235 18.14 -24.45 -11.47
N CYS A 236 19.16 -24.42 -10.61
CA CYS A 236 19.36 -23.32 -9.66
C CYS A 236 19.60 -21.98 -10.37
N LEU A 237 20.36 -21.97 -11.47
CA LEU A 237 20.56 -20.78 -12.29
C LEU A 237 19.25 -20.30 -12.90
N ALA A 238 18.43 -21.21 -13.43
CA ALA A 238 17.12 -20.86 -13.98
C ALA A 238 16.20 -20.24 -12.91
N VAL A 239 16.15 -20.81 -11.71
CA VAL A 239 15.41 -20.24 -10.56
C VAL A 239 15.93 -18.83 -10.23
N LEU A 240 17.25 -18.65 -10.16
CA LEU A 240 17.85 -17.35 -9.88
C LEU A 240 17.52 -16.32 -10.97
N ILE A 241 17.57 -16.70 -12.25
CA ILE A 241 17.19 -15.81 -13.37
C ILE A 241 15.74 -15.36 -13.22
N VAL A 242 14.81 -16.29 -12.92
CA VAL A 242 13.40 -15.93 -12.70
C VAL A 242 13.25 -14.95 -11.55
N VAL A 243 13.92 -15.20 -10.42
CA VAL A 243 13.91 -14.29 -9.26
C VAL A 243 14.47 -12.91 -9.62
N LEU A 244 15.59 -12.84 -10.34
CA LEU A 244 16.19 -11.58 -10.77
C LEU A 244 15.30 -10.81 -11.76
N VAL A 245 14.62 -11.51 -12.67
CA VAL A 245 13.64 -10.88 -13.57
C VAL A 245 12.50 -10.26 -12.77
N MET A 246 11.99 -10.95 -11.74
CA MET A 246 10.96 -10.39 -10.84
C MET A 246 11.47 -9.20 -10.03
N CYS A 247 12.75 -9.19 -9.61
CA CYS A 247 13.32 -8.01 -8.96
C CYS A 247 13.44 -6.79 -9.90
N LEU A 248 13.65 -7.03 -11.19
CA LEU A 248 13.87 -5.97 -12.20
C LEU A 248 12.59 -5.50 -12.86
N ARG A 249 11.48 -6.21 -12.66
CA ARG A 249 10.19 -5.95 -13.32
C ARG A 249 9.11 -5.96 -12.23
N PRO A 250 8.53 -4.81 -11.83
CA PRO A 250 7.43 -4.79 -10.88
C PRO A 250 6.26 -5.66 -11.39
N ALA A 251 5.49 -6.21 -10.44
CA ALA A 251 4.43 -7.19 -10.68
C ALA A 251 3.36 -6.72 -11.68
N GLU A 252 3.19 -5.40 -11.82
CA GLU A 252 2.30 -4.72 -12.75
C GLU A 252 2.58 -5.01 -14.23
N TRP A 253 3.78 -5.50 -14.57
CA TRP A 253 4.10 -5.98 -15.91
C TRP A 253 3.11 -7.05 -16.41
N PHE A 254 2.66 -7.95 -15.54
CA PHE A 254 1.77 -9.05 -15.92
C PHE A 254 0.31 -8.63 -15.99
N SER A 255 -0.10 -7.60 -15.25
CA SER A 255 -1.49 -7.10 -15.21
C SER A 255 -1.79 -6.01 -16.24
N SER A 256 -0.81 -5.17 -16.60
CA SER A 256 -1.00 -4.01 -17.50
C SER A 256 -0.89 -4.32 -19.00
N GLY A 257 -0.62 -5.57 -19.40
CA GLY A 257 -0.59 -5.98 -20.81
C GLY A 257 0.49 -5.30 -21.68
N GLY A 258 1.45 -4.62 -21.06
CA GLY A 258 2.49 -3.86 -21.73
C GLY A 258 3.77 -3.76 -20.90
N MET A 259 4.80 -3.14 -21.49
CA MET A 259 5.99 -2.73 -20.74
C MET A 259 5.61 -1.48 -19.94
N PRO A 260 5.53 -1.54 -18.60
CA PRO A 260 5.58 -0.30 -17.84
C PRO A 260 6.89 0.38 -18.23
N PRO A 261 6.94 1.72 -18.28
CA PRO A 261 8.23 2.40 -18.27
C PRO A 261 9.07 1.82 -17.13
N LEU A 262 10.41 1.84 -17.25
CA LEU A 262 11.29 1.54 -16.13
C LEU A 262 10.91 2.50 -14.99
N GLY A 263 9.98 2.08 -14.14
CA GLY A 263 9.49 2.84 -13.02
C GLY A 263 10.52 2.85 -11.91
N PRO A 264 10.44 3.81 -10.98
CA PRO A 264 11.39 3.97 -9.89
C PRO A 264 11.42 2.78 -8.90
N GLU A 265 10.40 1.93 -8.87
CA GLU A 265 10.31 0.84 -7.89
C GLU A 265 10.92 -0.48 -8.40
N LEU A 266 12.25 -0.56 -8.41
CA LEU A 266 12.97 -1.83 -8.54
C LEU A 266 12.90 -2.60 -7.22
N GLY A 267 12.82 -3.93 -7.23
CA GLY A 267 12.85 -4.76 -6.02
C GLY A 267 11.46 -5.18 -5.53
N ALA A 268 11.26 -5.23 -4.21
CA ALA A 268 10.00 -5.70 -3.61
C ALA A 268 9.10 -4.51 -3.23
N GLU A 269 7.78 -4.68 -3.42
CA GLU A 269 6.76 -3.70 -3.02
C GLU A 269 6.89 -3.30 -1.53
N LEU A 270 6.59 -2.05 -1.21
CA LEU A 270 6.50 -1.56 0.18
C LEU A 270 5.24 -0.69 0.32
N SER A 271 4.19 -1.24 0.93
CA SER A 271 2.95 -0.47 1.14
C SER A 271 3.14 0.61 2.22
N ALA A 272 2.15 1.49 2.37
CA ALA A 272 2.11 2.50 3.42
C ALA A 272 2.38 1.92 4.82
N PRO A 273 2.99 2.70 5.74
CA PRO A 273 3.19 2.29 7.12
C PRO A 273 1.89 1.76 7.77
N ALA A 274 1.98 0.68 8.54
CA ALA A 274 0.81 0.09 9.17
C ALA A 274 0.09 1.08 10.10
N ASP A 275 -1.21 1.30 9.87
CA ASP A 275 -2.06 2.09 10.75
C ASP A 275 -3.19 1.22 11.33
N PRO A 276 -3.12 0.84 12.62
CA PRO A 276 -4.18 0.07 13.28
C PRO A 276 -5.55 0.75 13.31
N ALA A 277 -5.59 2.09 13.20
CA ALA A 277 -6.83 2.87 13.25
C ALA A 277 -7.55 2.90 11.89
N ASN A 278 -6.85 2.65 10.79
CA ASN A 278 -7.42 2.62 9.44
C ASN A 278 -7.48 1.17 8.93
N GLN A 279 -8.67 0.58 8.88
CA GLN A 279 -8.83 -0.78 8.38
C GLN A 279 -8.43 -0.87 6.92
N TYR A 280 -7.59 -1.85 6.58
CA TYR A 280 -7.21 -2.11 5.21
C TYR A 280 -8.20 -3.09 4.57
N SER A 281 -9.22 -2.57 3.89
CA SER A 281 -10.26 -3.33 3.18
C SER A 281 -9.70 -4.23 2.07
N ALA A 282 -8.58 -3.85 1.46
CA ALA A 282 -7.85 -4.65 0.48
C ALA A 282 -6.86 -5.66 1.12
N ALA A 283 -6.92 -5.91 2.42
CA ALA A 283 -6.09 -6.93 3.06
C ALA A 283 -6.37 -8.32 2.48
N ARG A 284 -5.44 -8.82 1.66
CA ARG A 284 -5.38 -10.19 1.16
C ARG A 284 -4.06 -10.82 1.60
N PRO A 285 -4.04 -12.12 1.97
CA PRO A 285 -2.77 -12.80 2.18
C PRO A 285 -2.04 -12.97 0.85
N GLU A 286 -0.76 -13.33 0.92
CA GLU A 286 0.03 -13.66 -0.25
C GLU A 286 -0.60 -14.76 -1.12
N TRP A 287 -0.26 -14.76 -2.41
CA TRP A 287 -0.90 -15.63 -3.41
C TRP A 287 -0.87 -17.12 -3.04
N TYR A 288 0.18 -17.56 -2.34
CA TYR A 288 0.35 -18.94 -1.89
C TYR A 288 -0.50 -19.31 -0.67
N PHE A 289 -1.18 -18.35 -0.05
CA PHE A 289 -2.20 -18.54 0.99
C PHE A 289 -3.61 -18.09 0.56
N LEU A 290 -3.74 -17.48 -0.61
CA LEU A 290 -5.03 -16.98 -1.12
C LEU A 290 -6.09 -18.08 -1.23
N PHE A 291 -5.69 -19.31 -1.59
CA PHE A 291 -6.61 -20.44 -1.62
C PHE A 291 -7.22 -20.77 -0.24
N LEU A 292 -6.48 -20.56 0.86
CA LEU A 292 -6.99 -20.77 2.21
C LEU A 292 -7.98 -19.67 2.59
N PHE A 293 -7.69 -18.43 2.19
CA PHE A 293 -8.60 -17.31 2.36
C PHE A 293 -9.94 -17.56 1.65
N GLN A 294 -9.89 -17.95 0.37
CA GLN A 294 -11.11 -18.28 -0.39
C GLN A 294 -11.81 -19.52 0.17
N PHE A 295 -11.06 -20.52 0.61
CA PHE A 295 -11.62 -21.72 1.25
C PHE A 295 -12.42 -21.38 2.51
N LEU A 296 -11.95 -20.44 3.34
CA LEU A 296 -12.62 -20.05 4.57
C LEU A 296 -14.00 -19.39 4.33
N LYS A 297 -14.16 -18.64 3.23
CA LYS A 297 -15.44 -18.01 2.86
C LYS A 297 -16.59 -19.02 2.72
N PHE A 298 -16.31 -20.26 2.32
CA PHE A 298 -17.33 -21.31 2.25
C PHE A 298 -17.93 -21.70 3.61
N PHE A 299 -17.29 -21.31 4.71
CA PHE A 299 -17.71 -21.65 6.07
C PHE A 299 -18.20 -20.47 6.90
N GLU A 300 -18.12 -19.23 6.40
CA GLU A 300 -18.52 -17.99 7.11
C GLU A 300 -20.01 -18.00 7.52
N GLY A 301 -20.88 -18.67 6.78
CA GLY A 301 -22.31 -18.77 7.09
C GLY A 301 -22.69 -19.76 8.21
N GLY A 302 -21.72 -20.51 8.76
CA GLY A 302 -21.94 -21.58 9.74
C GLY A 302 -21.85 -21.16 11.21
N GLY A 303 -21.61 -19.88 11.51
CA GLY A 303 -21.31 -19.38 12.86
C GLY A 303 -19.99 -19.94 13.41
N GLU A 304 -19.85 -20.02 14.74
CA GLU A 304 -18.63 -20.53 15.41
C GLU A 304 -18.20 -21.94 14.93
N TYR A 305 -19.17 -22.79 14.60
CA TYR A 305 -18.90 -24.14 14.09
C TYR A 305 -18.35 -24.13 12.67
N GLY A 306 -18.76 -23.17 11.83
CA GLY A 306 -18.25 -23.00 10.48
C GLY A 306 -16.75 -22.66 10.48
N GLU A 307 -16.38 -21.63 11.24
CA GLU A 307 -14.99 -21.20 11.39
C GLU A 307 -14.07 -22.32 11.89
N LEU A 308 -14.51 -23.07 12.91
CA LEU A 308 -13.75 -24.23 13.41
C LEU A 308 -13.52 -25.30 12.33
N MET A 309 -14.54 -25.59 11.54
CA MET A 309 -14.47 -26.59 10.49
C MET A 309 -13.49 -26.18 9.38
N GLY A 310 -13.59 -24.94 8.90
CA GLY A 310 -12.74 -24.40 7.84
C GLY A 310 -11.30 -24.17 8.29
N ALA A 311 -11.09 -23.61 9.48
CA ALA A 311 -9.76 -23.20 9.93
C ALA A 311 -8.94 -24.34 10.56
N VAL A 312 -9.60 -25.29 11.25
CA VAL A 312 -8.90 -26.31 12.05
C VAL A 312 -9.16 -27.72 11.52
N VAL A 313 -10.43 -28.12 11.40
CA VAL A 313 -10.77 -29.54 11.17
C VAL A 313 -10.36 -30.00 9.78
N VAL A 314 -10.75 -29.27 8.73
CA VAL A 314 -10.45 -29.69 7.34
C VAL A 314 -8.95 -29.65 7.05
N PRO A 315 -8.20 -28.57 7.36
CA PRO A 315 -6.75 -28.56 7.16
C PRO A 315 -6.04 -29.67 7.96
N SER A 316 -6.46 -29.93 9.20
CA SER A 316 -5.90 -31.02 10.02
C SER A 316 -6.17 -32.40 9.42
N LEU A 317 -7.36 -32.62 8.86
CA LEU A 317 -7.71 -33.85 8.16
C LEU A 317 -6.86 -34.04 6.90
N VAL A 318 -6.67 -32.98 6.11
CA VAL A 318 -5.79 -32.99 4.93
C VAL A 318 -4.36 -33.34 5.34
N MET A 319 -3.82 -32.68 6.36
CA MET A 319 -2.48 -32.98 6.88
C MET A 319 -2.36 -34.41 7.42
N LEU A 320 -3.40 -34.92 8.07
CA LEU A 320 -3.45 -36.32 8.52
C LEU A 320 -3.43 -37.29 7.32
N LEU A 321 -4.17 -37.00 6.26
CA LEU A 321 -4.15 -37.81 5.04
C LEU A 321 -2.78 -37.80 4.35
N LEU A 322 -2.11 -36.63 4.30
CA LEU A 322 -0.74 -36.53 3.83
C LEU A 322 0.18 -37.39 4.71
N PHE A 323 0.11 -37.25 6.04
CA PHE A 323 0.91 -38.02 7.00
C PHE A 323 0.73 -39.54 6.84
N LEU A 324 -0.49 -40.00 6.54
CA LEU A 324 -0.81 -41.42 6.36
C LEU A 324 -0.45 -41.97 4.97
N MET A 325 -0.02 -41.14 4.00
CA MET A 325 0.35 -41.59 2.64
C MET A 325 1.30 -42.79 2.61
N PRO A 326 2.37 -42.87 3.42
CA PRO A 326 3.27 -44.03 3.43
C PRO A 326 2.59 -45.34 3.81
N ILE A 327 1.59 -45.27 4.68
CA ILE A 327 0.82 -46.42 5.16
C ILE A 327 -0.19 -46.84 4.10
N LEU A 328 -0.96 -45.87 3.58
CA LEU A 328 -1.95 -46.11 2.51
C LEU A 328 -1.29 -46.66 1.25
N GLY A 329 -0.10 -46.17 0.89
CA GLY A 329 0.67 -46.58 -0.28
C GLY A 329 1.18 -48.03 -0.26
N ARG A 330 1.00 -48.76 0.84
CA ARG A 330 1.31 -50.20 0.94
C ARG A 330 0.27 -51.05 0.21
N TRP A 331 -0.94 -50.54 0.03
CA TRP A 331 -2.01 -51.25 -0.67
C TRP A 331 -1.81 -51.21 -2.19
N ASN A 332 -2.31 -52.22 -2.90
CA ASN A 332 -2.15 -52.36 -4.36
C ASN A 332 -2.67 -51.13 -5.15
N LEU A 333 -3.73 -50.48 -4.65
CA LEU A 333 -4.29 -49.25 -5.22
C LEU A 333 -3.86 -47.98 -4.49
N GLY A 334 -3.18 -48.11 -3.35
CA GLY A 334 -2.90 -47.01 -2.43
C GLY A 334 -2.02 -45.92 -3.05
N HIS A 335 -1.06 -46.28 -3.88
CA HIS A 335 -0.24 -45.28 -4.58
C HIS A 335 -1.01 -44.50 -5.64
N ARG A 336 -1.93 -45.17 -6.36
CA ARG A 336 -2.79 -44.49 -7.33
C ARG A 336 -3.76 -43.55 -6.60
N PHE A 337 -4.27 -43.98 -5.45
CA PHE A 337 -5.05 -43.13 -4.55
C PHE A 337 -4.25 -41.90 -4.10
N ASN A 338 -3.04 -42.07 -3.57
CA ASN A 338 -2.20 -40.96 -3.11
C ASN A 338 -1.88 -39.95 -4.22
N ILE A 339 -1.60 -40.43 -5.45
CA ILE A 339 -1.41 -39.55 -6.61
C ILE A 339 -2.71 -38.80 -6.92
N GLY A 340 -3.85 -39.50 -7.02
CA GLY A 340 -5.14 -38.88 -7.30
C GLY A 340 -5.51 -37.82 -6.25
N MET A 341 -5.34 -38.15 -4.97
CA MET A 341 -5.57 -37.24 -3.85
C MET A 341 -4.68 -35.99 -3.93
N LEU A 342 -3.37 -36.15 -4.22
CA LEU A 342 -2.48 -35.01 -4.39
C LEU A 342 -2.89 -34.14 -5.58
N MET A 343 -3.23 -34.74 -6.72
CA MET A 343 -3.65 -33.98 -7.90
C MET A 343 -4.96 -33.22 -7.66
N ILE A 344 -5.90 -33.81 -6.92
CA ILE A 344 -7.14 -33.13 -6.48
C ILE A 344 -6.80 -31.98 -5.55
N LEU A 345 -5.88 -32.17 -4.60
CA LEU A 345 -5.47 -31.11 -3.68
C LEU A 345 -4.79 -29.95 -4.41
N LEU A 346 -3.82 -30.22 -5.29
CA LEU A 346 -3.15 -29.19 -6.08
C LEU A 346 -4.11 -28.51 -7.06
N GLY A 347 -5.04 -29.26 -7.66
CA GLY A 347 -6.09 -28.71 -8.51
C GLY A 347 -7.07 -27.82 -7.73
N GLY A 348 -7.43 -28.21 -6.51
CA GLY A 348 -8.26 -27.41 -5.60
C GLY A 348 -7.57 -26.13 -5.16
N VAL A 349 -6.28 -26.19 -4.80
CA VAL A 349 -5.46 -25.00 -4.51
C VAL A 349 -5.45 -24.07 -5.72
N LEU A 350 -5.16 -24.57 -6.91
CA LEU A 350 -5.15 -23.76 -8.14
C LEU A 350 -6.53 -23.14 -8.42
N TYR A 351 -7.59 -23.94 -8.35
CA TYR A 351 -8.96 -23.46 -8.59
C TYR A 351 -9.34 -22.34 -7.62
N LEU A 352 -9.11 -22.53 -6.32
CA LEU A 352 -9.47 -21.55 -5.29
C LEU A 352 -8.62 -20.28 -5.37
N THR A 353 -7.33 -20.38 -5.73
CA THR A 353 -6.50 -19.20 -6.00
C THR A 353 -7.02 -18.42 -7.21
N VAL A 354 -7.41 -19.10 -8.29
CA VAL A 354 -7.98 -18.46 -9.49
C VAL A 354 -9.35 -17.84 -9.19
N ASP A 355 -10.19 -18.53 -8.43
CA ASP A 355 -11.51 -18.06 -8.01
C ASP A 355 -11.41 -16.79 -7.15
N ALA A 356 -10.47 -16.75 -6.20
CA ALA A 356 -10.18 -15.56 -5.42
C ALA A 356 -9.76 -14.38 -6.31
N TYR A 357 -8.85 -14.62 -7.26
CA TYR A 357 -8.41 -13.58 -8.18
C TYR A 357 -9.55 -13.05 -9.05
N TYR A 358 -10.41 -13.95 -9.52
CA TYR A 358 -11.59 -13.64 -10.32
C TYR A 358 -12.63 -12.82 -9.54
N GLU A 359 -12.90 -13.18 -8.27
CA GLU A 359 -13.80 -12.43 -7.39
C GLU A 359 -13.26 -11.02 -7.12
N ASP A 360 -11.97 -10.90 -6.82
CA ASP A 360 -11.33 -9.62 -6.52
C ASP A 360 -11.29 -8.68 -7.74
N HIS A 361 -11.14 -9.21 -8.96
CA HIS A 361 -11.07 -8.42 -10.19
C HIS A 361 -12.36 -8.41 -11.02
N GLN A 362 -13.50 -8.88 -10.50
CA GLN A 362 -14.75 -8.95 -11.25
C GLN A 362 -15.13 -7.63 -11.94
N ALA A 363 -14.96 -6.51 -11.24
CA ALA A 363 -15.29 -5.19 -11.75
C ALA A 363 -14.37 -4.69 -12.87
N ALA A 364 -13.23 -5.34 -13.10
CA ALA A 364 -12.34 -5.00 -14.21
C ALA A 364 -12.84 -5.50 -15.57
N TRP A 365 -13.80 -6.44 -15.60
CA TRP A 365 -14.31 -7.07 -16.82
C TRP A 365 -15.83 -7.10 -16.94
N ALA A 366 -16.57 -6.61 -15.95
CA ALA A 366 -18.02 -6.41 -15.99
C ALA A 366 -18.35 -4.89 -16.00
N SER A 367 -19.37 -4.47 -16.75
CA SER A 367 -19.77 -3.05 -16.81
C SER A 367 -20.77 -2.72 -15.70
N ALA A 368 -20.85 -1.45 -15.32
CA ALA A 368 -21.89 -0.97 -14.39
C ALA A 368 -23.29 -1.12 -15.00
N GLU A 369 -23.39 -0.93 -16.33
CA GLU A 369 -24.61 -1.08 -17.13
C GLU A 369 -25.27 -2.45 -16.96
N ASP A 370 -24.46 -3.52 -16.82
CA ASP A 370 -24.95 -4.89 -16.61
C ASP A 370 -25.83 -5.05 -15.35
N TYR A 371 -25.76 -4.09 -14.42
CA TYR A 371 -26.44 -4.15 -13.13
C TYR A 371 -27.40 -2.97 -12.85
N GLU A 372 -27.62 -2.06 -13.79
CA GLU A 372 -28.50 -0.90 -13.59
C GLU A 372 -29.93 -1.31 -13.24
N GLU A 373 -30.47 -2.34 -13.89
CA GLU A 373 -31.83 -2.83 -13.63
C GLU A 373 -31.98 -3.44 -12.23
N ILE A 374 -30.94 -4.09 -11.70
CA ILE A 374 -31.01 -4.85 -10.44
C ILE A 374 -30.61 -4.01 -9.23
N LYS A 375 -29.79 -2.96 -9.40
CA LYS A 375 -29.35 -2.06 -8.33
C LYS A 375 -30.51 -1.56 -7.45
N PRO A 376 -31.56 -0.91 -7.98
CA PRO A 376 -32.65 -0.37 -7.14
C PRO A 376 -33.43 -1.49 -6.43
N LEU A 377 -33.62 -2.63 -7.09
CA LEU A 377 -34.27 -3.81 -6.52
C LEU A 377 -33.46 -4.42 -5.36
N VAL A 378 -32.13 -4.34 -5.41
CA VAL A 378 -31.26 -4.82 -4.32
C VAL A 378 -31.25 -3.85 -3.15
N GLU A 379 -31.26 -2.55 -3.41
CA GLU A 379 -31.34 -1.51 -2.38
C GLU A 379 -32.68 -1.56 -1.63
N GLU A 380 -33.79 -1.83 -2.32
CA GLU A 380 -35.12 -1.94 -1.71
C GLU A 380 -35.34 -3.25 -0.92
N LEU A 381 -35.05 -4.39 -1.56
CA LEU A 381 -35.41 -5.71 -1.04
C LEU A 381 -34.30 -6.33 -0.18
N GLY A 382 -33.03 -6.07 -0.51
CA GLY A 382 -31.86 -6.59 0.20
C GLY A 382 -31.80 -8.13 0.30
N SER A 383 -31.49 -8.62 1.51
CA SER A 383 -31.48 -10.05 1.85
C SER A 383 -32.72 -10.54 2.57
N ASP A 384 -33.76 -9.70 2.69
CA ASP A 384 -34.96 -9.98 3.46
C ASP A 384 -35.93 -10.87 2.68
N GLU A 385 -36.03 -12.14 3.10
CA GLU A 385 -36.89 -13.13 2.44
C GLU A 385 -38.39 -12.77 2.48
N GLU A 386 -38.85 -11.97 3.46
CA GLU A 386 -40.25 -11.55 3.53
C GLU A 386 -40.55 -10.50 2.46
N LYS A 387 -39.65 -9.50 2.29
CA LYS A 387 -39.75 -8.50 1.23
C LYS A 387 -39.64 -9.12 -0.16
N ILE A 388 -38.70 -10.05 -0.35
CA ILE A 388 -38.50 -10.75 -1.61
C ILE A 388 -39.76 -11.56 -1.99
N GLN A 389 -40.35 -12.28 -1.03
CA GLN A 389 -41.58 -13.02 -1.28
C GLN A 389 -42.77 -12.10 -1.60
N ALA A 390 -42.89 -10.97 -0.91
CA ALA A 390 -43.96 -10.00 -1.14
C ALA A 390 -43.85 -9.31 -2.51
N HIS A 391 -42.64 -8.92 -2.94
CA HIS A 391 -42.42 -8.21 -4.21
C HIS A 391 -42.72 -9.10 -5.43
N PHE A 392 -42.39 -10.39 -5.36
CA PHE A 392 -42.59 -11.33 -6.47
C PHE A 392 -43.87 -12.17 -6.36
N ASP A 393 -44.80 -11.83 -5.46
CA ASP A 393 -46.04 -12.58 -5.21
C ASP A 393 -45.81 -14.09 -4.94
N GLY A 394 -44.65 -14.45 -4.37
CA GLY A 394 -44.25 -15.84 -4.14
C GLY A 394 -43.86 -16.63 -5.40
N ASP A 395 -43.63 -15.99 -6.55
CA ASP A 395 -43.14 -16.65 -7.78
C ASP A 395 -41.71 -17.18 -7.60
N ALA A 396 -41.58 -18.49 -7.38
CA ALA A 396 -40.31 -19.16 -7.13
C ALA A 396 -39.28 -18.96 -8.26
N GLY A 397 -39.71 -18.80 -9.52
CA GLY A 397 -38.80 -18.59 -10.65
C GLY A 397 -38.15 -17.21 -10.62
N LYS A 398 -38.96 -16.18 -10.36
CA LYS A 398 -38.48 -14.80 -10.23
C LYS A 398 -37.64 -14.59 -8.99
N ILE A 399 -38.03 -15.20 -7.87
CA ILE A 399 -37.25 -15.17 -6.62
C ILE A 399 -35.85 -15.77 -6.83
N GLU A 400 -35.76 -16.92 -7.49
CA GLU A 400 -34.47 -17.55 -7.79
C GLU A 400 -33.63 -16.72 -8.77
N GLN A 401 -34.26 -16.11 -9.78
CA GLN A 401 -33.57 -15.19 -10.69
C GLN A 401 -33.03 -13.96 -9.94
N TYR A 402 -33.84 -13.34 -9.09
CA TYR A 402 -33.43 -12.22 -8.25
C TYR A 402 -32.24 -12.60 -7.35
N ARG A 403 -32.28 -13.77 -6.69
CA ARG A 403 -31.16 -14.23 -5.85
C ARG A 403 -29.86 -14.32 -6.65
N ARG A 404 -29.89 -14.89 -7.85
CA ARG A 404 -28.71 -14.99 -8.73
C ARG A 404 -28.20 -13.63 -9.19
N GLN A 405 -29.09 -12.73 -9.60
CA GLN A 405 -28.71 -11.40 -10.05
C GLN A 405 -28.16 -10.57 -8.88
N ARG A 406 -28.77 -10.65 -7.69
CA ARG A 406 -28.28 -10.03 -6.47
C ARG A 406 -26.89 -10.52 -6.10
N GLU A 407 -26.66 -11.84 -6.12
CA GLU A 407 -25.33 -12.39 -5.83
C GLU A 407 -24.27 -11.91 -6.83
N ALA A 408 -24.61 -11.83 -8.12
CA ALA A 408 -23.72 -11.28 -9.14
C ALA A 408 -23.41 -9.80 -8.89
N TYR A 409 -24.42 -8.99 -8.59
CA TYR A 409 -24.27 -7.58 -8.26
C TYR A 409 -23.44 -7.36 -6.99
N GLN A 410 -23.67 -8.16 -5.94
CA GLN A 410 -22.89 -8.08 -4.70
C GLN A 410 -21.41 -8.41 -4.92
N ARG A 411 -21.09 -9.40 -5.76
CA ARG A 411 -19.69 -9.70 -6.10
C ARG A 411 -19.05 -8.55 -6.90
N TYR A 412 -19.77 -7.98 -7.87
CA TYR A 412 -19.32 -6.80 -8.60
C TYR A 412 -19.02 -5.61 -7.67
N ARG A 413 -19.95 -5.29 -6.76
CA ARG A 413 -19.77 -4.19 -5.79
C ARG A 413 -18.57 -4.40 -4.87
N LYS A 414 -18.41 -5.62 -4.32
CA LYS A 414 -17.24 -5.97 -3.48
C LYS A 414 -15.93 -5.87 -4.25
N SER A 415 -15.92 -6.27 -5.53
CA SER A 415 -14.75 -6.12 -6.40
C SER A 415 -14.42 -4.65 -6.65
N GLN A 416 -15.41 -3.79 -6.91
CA GLN A 416 -15.16 -2.35 -7.05
C GLN A 416 -14.57 -1.74 -5.77
N GLU A 417 -15.14 -2.06 -4.61
CA GLU A 417 -14.64 -1.60 -3.32
C GLU A 417 -13.20 -2.08 -3.08
N TYR A 418 -12.89 -3.33 -3.43
CA TYR A 418 -11.54 -3.89 -3.37
C TYR A 418 -10.57 -3.12 -4.26
N LEU A 419 -10.89 -2.92 -5.55
CA LEU A 419 -10.00 -2.23 -6.50
C LEU A 419 -9.72 -0.78 -6.07
N ARG A 420 -10.75 -0.03 -5.65
CA ARG A 420 -10.58 1.33 -5.11
C ARG A 420 -9.70 1.34 -3.86
N SER A 421 -9.82 0.31 -3.02
CA SER A 421 -9.02 0.18 -1.80
C SER A 421 -7.56 -0.17 -2.09
N VAL A 422 -7.29 -0.94 -3.14
CA VAL A 422 -5.92 -1.23 -3.63
C VAL A 422 -5.30 0.05 -4.17
N GLU A 423 -5.98 0.76 -5.07
CA GLU A 423 -5.49 2.01 -5.67
C GLU A 423 -5.20 3.06 -4.60
N LYS A 424 -6.11 3.26 -3.65
CA LYS A 424 -5.89 4.18 -2.52
C LYS A 424 -4.67 3.79 -1.69
N ALA A 425 -4.44 2.50 -1.48
CA ALA A 425 -3.28 2.04 -0.71
C ALA A 425 -1.97 2.19 -1.47
N GLU A 426 -1.98 2.04 -2.79
CA GLU A 426 -0.84 2.37 -3.66
C GLU A 426 -0.53 3.87 -3.61
N GLN A 427 -1.54 4.73 -3.70
CA GLN A 427 -1.39 6.18 -3.54
C GLN A 427 -0.84 6.55 -2.16
N GLU A 428 -1.38 5.97 -1.08
CA GLU A 428 -0.88 6.20 0.28
C GLU A 428 0.55 5.65 0.46
N ALA A 429 0.92 4.54 -0.20
CA ALA A 429 2.27 3.99 -0.19
C ALA A 429 3.28 4.93 -0.87
N GLN A 430 2.95 5.38 -2.09
CA GLN A 430 3.77 6.34 -2.83
C GLN A 430 3.90 7.64 -2.05
N ARG A 431 2.79 8.16 -1.49
CA ARG A 431 2.82 9.37 -0.66
C ARG A 431 3.73 9.20 0.56
N ALA A 432 3.72 8.04 1.21
CA ALA A 432 4.61 7.78 2.34
C ALA A 432 6.09 7.75 1.92
N ILE A 433 6.41 7.19 0.75
CA ILE A 433 7.76 7.19 0.16
C ILE A 433 8.20 8.63 -0.14
N ASP A 434 7.35 9.43 -0.78
CA ASP A 434 7.62 10.83 -1.11
C ASP A 434 7.92 11.63 0.17
N LEU A 435 7.08 11.50 1.20
CA LEU A 435 7.27 12.16 2.49
C LEU A 435 8.54 11.68 3.21
N ALA A 436 8.88 10.39 3.11
CA ALA A 436 10.12 9.85 3.67
C ALA A 436 11.38 10.37 2.95
N SER A 437 11.27 10.69 1.66
CA SER A 437 12.34 11.28 0.84
C SER A 437 12.51 12.79 1.03
N ALA A 438 11.57 13.44 1.72
CA ALA A 438 11.62 14.87 2.00
C ALA A 438 12.89 15.24 2.77
N PRO A 439 13.37 16.50 2.71
CA PRO A 439 14.54 16.94 3.47
C PRO A 439 14.44 16.72 4.99
N ALA A 440 13.21 16.68 5.52
CA ALA A 440 12.93 16.38 6.92
C ALA A 440 13.11 14.88 7.27
N GLY A 441 13.06 14.00 6.26
CA GLY A 441 13.14 12.55 6.39
C GLY A 441 12.00 11.96 7.22
N ILE A 442 12.23 10.74 7.71
CA ILE A 442 11.29 10.06 8.61
C ILE A 442 11.47 10.63 10.02
N PRO A 443 10.39 11.13 10.67
CA PRO A 443 10.49 11.72 12.00
C PRO A 443 10.80 10.67 13.06
N THR A 444 11.38 11.11 14.18
CA THR A 444 11.75 10.22 15.31
C THR A 444 10.55 9.57 16.00
N SER A 445 9.35 10.09 15.80
CA SER A 445 8.08 9.46 16.21
C SER A 445 7.71 8.21 15.39
N GLY A 446 8.40 7.98 14.27
CA GLY A 446 8.27 6.82 13.41
C GLY A 446 7.43 7.06 12.15
N ALA A 447 7.56 6.15 11.19
CA ALA A 447 6.98 6.27 9.84
C ALA A 447 5.45 6.43 9.80
N ILE A 448 4.72 5.93 10.79
CA ILE A 448 3.26 6.11 10.88
C ILE A 448 2.85 7.59 10.92
N THR A 449 3.74 8.46 11.40
CA THR A 449 3.45 9.90 11.49
C THR A 449 3.59 10.63 10.16
N LEU A 450 4.20 10.02 9.14
CA LEU A 450 4.30 10.61 7.79
C LEU A 450 2.90 10.93 7.25
N LEU A 451 2.07 9.89 7.08
CA LEU A 451 0.71 10.06 6.56
C LEU A 451 -0.25 10.69 7.56
N ARG A 452 -0.01 10.56 8.87
CA ARG A 452 -0.88 11.16 9.90
C ARG A 452 -0.68 12.66 10.10
N ASN A 453 0.48 13.18 9.70
CA ASN A 453 0.78 14.61 9.79
C ASN A 453 0.80 15.29 8.42
N ASP A 454 0.47 14.56 7.35
CA ASP A 454 0.43 15.08 6.00
C ASP A 454 -0.91 15.78 5.73
N PRO A 455 -0.93 17.10 5.49
CA PRO A 455 -2.15 17.84 5.21
C PRO A 455 -2.86 17.32 3.96
N LYS A 456 -2.13 16.84 2.95
CA LYS A 456 -2.72 16.34 1.69
C LYS A 456 -3.62 15.12 1.93
N THR A 457 -3.21 14.20 2.79
CA THR A 457 -3.98 12.97 3.06
C THR A 457 -4.96 13.08 4.23
N GLN A 458 -4.68 13.90 5.25
CA GLN A 458 -5.54 14.06 6.43
C GLN A 458 -6.51 15.24 6.34
N GLY A 459 -6.12 16.31 5.66
CA GLY A 459 -6.93 17.52 5.48
C GLY A 459 -8.33 17.23 4.95
N PRO A 460 -8.48 16.51 3.81
CA PRO A 460 -9.79 16.14 3.27
C PRO A 460 -10.61 15.28 4.22
N LYS A 461 -9.98 14.34 4.94
CA LYS A 461 -10.67 13.46 5.91
C LYS A 461 -11.23 14.25 7.09
N LEU A 462 -10.43 15.18 7.62
CA LEU A 462 -10.82 16.05 8.72
C LEU A 462 -11.88 17.07 8.29
N PHE A 463 -11.73 17.67 7.11
CA PHE A 463 -12.70 18.59 6.53
C PHE A 463 -14.03 17.90 6.27
N GLY A 464 -14.03 16.73 5.61
CA GLY A 464 -15.22 15.92 5.36
C GLY A 464 -15.99 15.59 6.65
N THR A 465 -15.27 15.30 7.73
CA THR A 465 -15.88 14.91 9.01
C THR A 465 -16.45 16.10 9.79
N HIS A 466 -15.81 17.27 9.71
CA HIS A 466 -16.07 18.38 10.64
C HIS A 466 -16.60 19.66 9.99
N CYS A 467 -16.35 19.85 8.70
CA CYS A 467 -16.62 21.10 7.97
C CYS A 467 -17.57 20.91 6.79
N ALA A 468 -17.54 19.75 6.13
CA ALA A 468 -18.31 19.49 4.92
C ALA A 468 -19.83 19.44 5.12
N SER A 469 -20.31 19.37 6.38
CA SER A 469 -21.74 19.51 6.67
C SER A 469 -22.29 20.90 6.37
N CYS A 470 -21.42 21.91 6.27
CA CYS A 470 -21.80 23.29 6.00
C CYS A 470 -21.10 23.86 4.77
N HIS A 471 -19.82 23.55 4.58
CA HIS A 471 -19.00 24.07 3.49
C HIS A 471 -18.84 23.06 2.36
N SER A 472 -18.92 23.51 1.12
CA SER A 472 -18.44 22.74 -0.03
C SER A 472 -16.94 22.97 -0.26
N TYR A 473 -16.31 22.06 -1.01
CA TYR A 473 -14.95 22.23 -1.53
C TYR A 473 -14.92 21.77 -2.98
N GLU A 474 -15.53 22.56 -3.86
CA GLU A 474 -15.69 22.25 -5.28
C GLU A 474 -14.98 23.28 -6.15
N GLU A 475 -14.26 22.83 -7.17
CA GLU A 475 -13.72 23.72 -8.18
C GLU A 475 -14.86 24.18 -9.10
N VAL A 476 -15.18 25.48 -9.06
CA VAL A 476 -16.26 26.06 -9.85
C VAL A 476 -15.78 27.35 -10.50
N ALA A 477 -15.98 27.45 -11.82
CA ALA A 477 -15.73 28.68 -12.56
C ALA A 477 -16.78 29.76 -12.19
N LEU A 478 -16.34 31.01 -12.11
CA LEU A 478 -17.21 32.15 -11.74
C LEU A 478 -18.42 32.32 -12.68
N ASP A 479 -18.28 31.91 -13.94
CA ASP A 479 -19.27 32.02 -15.01
C ASP A 479 -20.03 30.71 -15.27
N ALA A 480 -19.96 29.73 -14.36
CA ALA A 480 -20.68 28.47 -14.49
C ALA A 480 -22.20 28.69 -14.57
N GLU A 481 -22.84 28.14 -15.61
CA GLU A 481 -24.29 28.26 -15.83
C GLU A 481 -25.14 27.52 -14.77
N SER A 482 -24.57 26.49 -14.15
CA SER A 482 -25.18 25.70 -13.07
C SER A 482 -24.13 25.33 -12.04
N LEU A 483 -24.51 25.36 -10.75
CA LEU A 483 -23.63 24.98 -9.66
C LEU A 483 -23.80 23.48 -9.33
N PRO A 484 -22.75 22.80 -8.85
CA PRO A 484 -22.87 21.44 -8.34
C PRO A 484 -23.86 21.39 -7.16
N PRO A 485 -24.64 20.31 -6.98
CA PRO A 485 -25.57 20.17 -5.85
C PRO A 485 -24.89 20.39 -4.49
N ALA A 486 -23.66 19.89 -4.32
CA ALA A 486 -22.87 20.09 -3.11
C ALA A 486 -22.63 21.57 -2.75
N VAL A 487 -22.58 22.47 -3.74
CA VAL A 487 -22.45 23.93 -3.56
C VAL A 487 -23.82 24.58 -3.34
N GLU A 488 -24.84 24.17 -4.10
CA GLU A 488 -26.19 24.74 -3.96
C GLU A 488 -26.81 24.43 -2.60
N ASP A 489 -26.64 23.20 -2.12
CA ASP A 489 -27.17 22.71 -0.85
C ASP A 489 -26.30 23.12 0.37
N ALA A 490 -25.08 23.62 0.12
CA ALA A 490 -24.19 24.07 1.18
C ALA A 490 -24.80 25.25 1.96
N THR A 491 -24.68 25.20 3.28
CA THR A 491 -25.19 26.28 4.16
C THR A 491 -24.14 27.34 4.47
N ALA A 492 -22.94 27.22 3.92
CA ALA A 492 -21.81 28.12 4.10
C ALA A 492 -20.97 28.21 2.81
N PRO A 493 -20.06 29.20 2.68
CA PRO A 493 -19.31 29.43 1.45
C PRO A 493 -18.50 28.23 0.97
N ASN A 494 -18.32 28.14 -0.34
CA ASN A 494 -17.38 27.21 -0.95
C ASN A 494 -15.94 27.62 -0.60
N LEU A 495 -15.15 26.68 -0.09
CA LEU A 495 -13.79 26.94 0.39
C LEU A 495 -12.69 26.53 -0.59
N HIS A 496 -13.05 26.02 -1.77
CA HIS A 496 -12.07 25.74 -2.82
C HIS A 496 -11.36 27.03 -3.25
N GLY A 497 -10.03 27.03 -3.17
CA GLY A 497 -9.21 28.20 -3.51
C GLY A 497 -9.43 29.42 -2.60
N PHE A 498 -9.90 29.22 -1.35
CA PHE A 498 -10.18 30.30 -0.40
C PHE A 498 -9.00 31.29 -0.30
N ALA A 499 -9.32 32.59 -0.27
CA ALA A 499 -8.38 33.71 -0.25
C ALA A 499 -7.42 33.83 -1.46
N SER A 500 -7.58 33.02 -2.50
CA SER A 500 -6.89 33.25 -3.77
C SER A 500 -7.46 34.46 -4.51
N ARG A 501 -6.67 35.08 -5.38
CA ARG A 501 -7.15 36.14 -6.30
C ARG A 501 -8.44 35.78 -7.03
N ALA A 502 -8.59 34.54 -7.50
CA ALA A 502 -9.81 34.08 -8.19
C ALA A 502 -11.02 34.05 -7.26
N TRP A 503 -10.86 33.48 -6.07
CA TRP A 503 -11.92 33.41 -5.06
C TRP A 503 -12.33 34.81 -4.57
N LEU A 504 -11.35 35.68 -4.28
CA LEU A 504 -11.58 37.06 -3.86
C LEU A 504 -12.21 37.94 -4.94
N SER A 505 -11.91 37.69 -6.21
CA SER A 505 -12.54 38.42 -7.33
C SER A 505 -14.04 38.20 -7.36
N GLY A 506 -14.51 36.97 -7.15
CA GLY A 506 -15.95 36.71 -7.06
C GLY A 506 -16.55 37.16 -5.73
N LEU A 507 -15.81 37.08 -4.61
CA LEU A 507 -16.28 37.62 -3.33
C LEU A 507 -16.56 39.14 -3.43
N LEU A 508 -15.69 39.89 -4.11
CA LEU A 508 -15.81 41.35 -4.27
C LEU A 508 -16.59 41.74 -5.55
N SER A 509 -17.57 40.92 -5.94
CA SER A 509 -18.41 41.14 -7.10
C SER A 509 -19.91 40.97 -6.76
N GLU A 510 -20.78 41.12 -7.75
CA GLU A 510 -22.22 40.84 -7.60
C GLU A 510 -22.52 39.41 -7.12
N HIS A 511 -21.58 38.47 -7.29
CA HIS A 511 -21.71 37.09 -6.84
C HIS A 511 -21.60 36.91 -5.31
N PHE A 512 -21.26 37.93 -4.52
CA PHE A 512 -21.16 37.85 -3.05
C PHE A 512 -22.38 37.20 -2.39
N THR A 513 -23.58 37.53 -2.90
CA THR A 513 -24.87 37.04 -2.40
C THR A 513 -25.27 35.68 -2.97
N GLY A 514 -24.40 35.04 -3.75
CA GLY A 514 -24.61 33.70 -4.30
C GLY A 514 -24.09 32.56 -3.41
N PRO A 515 -24.46 31.30 -3.72
CA PRO A 515 -24.10 30.11 -2.93
C PRO A 515 -22.60 29.84 -2.82
N LEU A 516 -21.80 30.24 -3.82
CA LEU A 516 -20.34 30.10 -3.80
C LEU A 516 -19.68 30.90 -2.66
N TYR A 517 -20.33 31.97 -2.20
CA TYR A 517 -19.82 32.91 -1.21
C TYR A 517 -20.76 32.95 0.00
N PHE A 518 -21.17 34.14 0.44
CA PHE A 518 -21.92 34.31 1.69
C PHE A 518 -23.44 34.28 1.50
N GLY A 519 -23.95 33.99 0.29
CA GLY A 519 -25.37 34.02 -0.05
C GLY A 519 -26.28 33.14 0.80
N ASN A 520 -25.78 31.98 1.23
CA ASN A 520 -26.55 31.05 2.06
C ASN A 520 -26.41 31.34 3.56
N THR A 521 -25.69 32.39 3.95
CA THR A 521 -25.45 32.78 5.35
C THR A 521 -26.24 34.02 5.73
N ALA A 522 -26.31 34.33 7.04
CA ALA A 522 -26.89 35.57 7.55
C ALA A 522 -26.21 36.85 7.00
N HIS A 523 -25.01 36.74 6.42
CA HIS A 523 -24.28 37.86 5.83
C HIS A 523 -24.82 38.30 4.46
N ALA A 524 -25.68 37.52 3.80
CA ALA A 524 -26.27 37.87 2.50
C ALA A 524 -27.14 39.14 2.56
N GLU A 525 -27.73 39.41 3.73
CA GLU A 525 -28.53 40.62 3.99
C GLU A 525 -27.76 41.66 4.84
N GLY A 526 -26.46 41.43 5.07
CA GLY A 526 -25.62 42.27 5.92
C GLY A 526 -25.07 43.53 5.24
N GLU A 527 -24.45 44.42 6.02
CA GLU A 527 -23.87 45.67 5.52
C GLU A 527 -22.78 45.44 4.46
N MET A 528 -22.04 44.32 4.55
CA MET A 528 -21.04 43.94 3.54
C MET A 528 -21.68 43.65 2.18
N ALA A 529 -22.86 43.00 2.14
CA ALA A 529 -23.55 42.73 0.89
C ALA A 529 -23.94 44.03 0.18
N GLY A 530 -24.52 44.98 0.92
CA GLY A 530 -24.84 46.31 0.40
C GLY A 530 -23.59 47.07 -0.06
N PHE A 531 -22.49 47.01 0.71
CA PHE A 531 -21.25 47.66 0.30
C PHE A 531 -20.70 47.09 -1.01
N VAL A 532 -20.64 45.76 -1.17
CA VAL A 532 -20.12 45.13 -2.38
C VAL A 532 -21.04 45.39 -3.59
N VAL A 533 -22.34 45.22 -3.43
CA VAL A 533 -23.31 45.31 -4.53
C VAL A 533 -23.63 46.75 -4.93
N ASP A 534 -23.68 47.69 -3.98
CA ASP A 534 -24.11 49.06 -4.24
C ASP A 534 -22.95 50.06 -4.33
N THR A 535 -21.88 49.88 -3.54
CA THR A 535 -20.77 50.86 -3.45
C THR A 535 -19.57 50.42 -4.27
N LEU A 536 -19.13 49.18 -4.11
CA LEU A 536 -17.93 48.67 -4.78
C LEU A 536 -18.16 48.49 -6.30
N SER A 537 -19.40 48.25 -6.72
CA SER A 537 -19.81 48.23 -8.14
C SER A 537 -19.58 49.57 -8.87
N GLU A 538 -19.54 50.70 -8.15
CA GLU A 538 -19.26 52.02 -8.72
C GLU A 538 -17.76 52.33 -8.82
N TRP A 539 -16.91 51.51 -8.18
CA TRP A 539 -15.46 51.68 -8.23
C TRP A 539 -14.91 51.36 -9.62
N LYS A 540 -13.70 51.87 -9.90
CA LYS A 540 -12.99 51.47 -11.11
C LYS A 540 -12.59 50.00 -10.98
N PRO A 541 -12.81 49.15 -12.00
CA PRO A 541 -12.41 47.74 -11.96
C PRO A 541 -10.94 47.54 -11.57
N ALA A 542 -10.05 48.41 -12.06
CA ALA A 542 -8.62 48.37 -11.75
C ALA A 542 -8.29 48.67 -10.27
N ASP A 543 -9.14 49.39 -9.54
CA ASP A 543 -8.94 49.65 -8.11
C ASP A 543 -9.47 48.48 -7.27
N VAL A 544 -10.57 47.83 -7.68
CA VAL A 544 -11.07 46.58 -7.07
C VAL A 544 -10.05 45.45 -7.26
N GLU A 545 -9.45 45.33 -8.44
CA GLU A 545 -8.42 44.33 -8.73
C GLU A 545 -7.19 44.49 -7.83
N LYS A 546 -6.74 45.73 -7.56
CA LYS A 546 -5.65 45.98 -6.60
C LYS A 546 -6.03 45.57 -5.18
N VAL A 547 -7.27 45.80 -4.76
CA VAL A 547 -7.77 45.35 -3.44
C VAL A 547 -7.77 43.82 -3.37
N VAL A 548 -8.21 43.12 -4.43
CA VAL A 548 -8.14 41.65 -4.55
C VAL A 548 -6.69 41.17 -4.43
N MET A 549 -5.76 41.75 -5.19
CA MET A 549 -4.34 41.40 -5.13
C MET A 549 -3.77 41.62 -3.73
N ALA A 550 -4.09 42.74 -3.10
CA ALA A 550 -3.62 43.06 -1.75
C ALA A 550 -4.16 42.10 -0.69
N LEU A 551 -5.46 41.77 -0.71
CA LEU A 551 -6.04 40.79 0.22
C LEU A 551 -5.51 39.38 -0.03
N SER A 552 -5.31 38.99 -1.28
CA SER A 552 -4.72 37.69 -1.63
C SER A 552 -3.28 37.58 -1.13
N ALA A 553 -2.51 38.67 -1.22
CA ALA A 553 -1.13 38.72 -0.73
C ALA A 553 -1.03 38.59 0.80
N GLU A 554 -2.04 39.03 1.56
CA GLU A 554 -2.12 38.78 3.01
C GLU A 554 -2.24 37.29 3.34
N ALA A 555 -2.81 36.49 2.43
CA ALA A 555 -2.92 35.06 2.60
C ALA A 555 -1.57 34.35 2.43
N GLN A 556 -0.60 34.92 1.70
CA GLN A 556 0.71 34.32 1.46
C GLN A 556 0.60 32.89 0.90
N LEU A 557 -0.30 32.67 -0.07
CA LEU A 557 -0.52 31.33 -0.64
C LEU A 557 0.69 30.87 -1.45
N PRO A 558 1.17 29.63 -1.30
CA PRO A 558 2.33 29.13 -2.06
C PRO A 558 2.13 29.20 -3.58
N THR A 559 0.91 28.98 -4.05
CA THR A 559 0.53 29.03 -5.48
C THR A 559 0.72 30.41 -6.12
N GLN A 560 0.71 31.48 -5.32
CA GLN A 560 0.63 32.86 -5.83
C GLN A 560 1.86 33.71 -5.49
N GLN A 561 2.85 33.15 -4.77
CA GLN A 561 4.06 33.90 -4.36
C GLN A 561 4.78 34.60 -5.51
N GLN A 562 4.89 33.96 -6.68
CA GLN A 562 5.55 34.59 -7.83
C GLN A 562 4.72 35.74 -8.40
N ALA A 563 3.41 35.54 -8.57
CA ALA A 563 2.51 36.59 -9.03
C ALA A 563 2.47 37.77 -8.04
N ASP A 564 2.54 37.50 -6.75
CA ASP A 564 2.58 38.52 -5.71
C ASP A 564 3.90 39.30 -5.73
N ALA A 565 5.01 38.66 -6.09
CA ALA A 565 6.29 39.34 -6.29
C ALA A 565 6.27 40.25 -7.53
N ASP A 566 5.63 39.79 -8.62
CA ASP A 566 5.53 40.53 -9.87
C ASP A 566 4.59 41.76 -9.75
N ASP A 567 3.53 41.65 -8.95
CA ASP A 567 2.52 42.69 -8.73
C ASP A 567 2.72 43.51 -7.45
N ALA A 568 3.94 43.56 -6.90
CA ALA A 568 4.24 44.17 -5.61
C ALA A 568 3.80 45.65 -5.51
N GLU A 569 3.89 46.42 -6.61
CA GLU A 569 3.47 47.84 -6.63
C GLU A 569 1.94 47.97 -6.56
N GLN A 570 1.22 47.11 -7.29
CA GLN A 570 -0.24 47.06 -7.31
C GLN A 570 -0.79 46.61 -5.96
N ILE A 571 -0.13 45.64 -5.32
CA ILE A 571 -0.45 45.18 -3.96
C ILE A 571 -0.32 46.32 -2.96
N GLU A 572 0.75 47.12 -3.02
CA GLU A 572 0.93 48.25 -2.09
C GLU A 572 -0.12 49.34 -2.31
N ALA A 573 -0.46 49.63 -3.57
CA ALA A 573 -1.58 50.52 -3.90
C ALA A 573 -2.92 49.99 -3.39
N GLY A 574 -3.16 48.67 -3.48
CA GLY A 574 -4.34 48.01 -2.93
C GLY A 574 -4.41 48.08 -1.41
N ARG A 575 -3.28 47.86 -0.71
CA ARG A 575 -3.19 48.02 0.75
C ARG A 575 -3.56 49.43 1.20
N ALA A 576 -3.11 50.45 0.46
CA ALA A 576 -3.49 51.83 0.74
C ALA A 576 -5.00 52.08 0.55
N LEU A 577 -5.63 51.42 -0.44
CA LEU A 577 -7.09 51.48 -0.62
C LEU A 577 -7.84 50.78 0.51
N ILE A 578 -7.34 49.64 1.00
CA ILE A 578 -7.93 48.90 2.13
C ILE A 578 -7.81 49.70 3.43
N ALA A 579 -6.64 50.29 3.70
CA ALA A 579 -6.35 51.04 4.92
C ALA A 579 -7.05 52.41 5.01
N ASN A 580 -7.72 52.85 3.95
CA ASN A 580 -8.45 54.11 3.94
C ASN A 580 -9.76 53.99 4.73
N GLU A 581 -9.96 54.87 5.72
CA GLU A 581 -11.13 54.93 6.60
C GLU A 581 -12.44 55.26 5.87
N GLU A 582 -12.39 55.75 4.63
CA GLU A 582 -13.57 55.94 3.77
C GLU A 582 -13.92 54.70 2.92
N ASN A 583 -13.05 53.68 2.93
CA ASN A 583 -13.15 52.45 2.15
C ASN A 583 -13.31 51.24 3.08
N CYS A 584 -12.48 50.19 2.92
CA CYS A 584 -12.58 48.96 3.71
C CYS A 584 -12.31 49.19 5.21
N ALA A 585 -11.39 50.09 5.56
CA ALA A 585 -11.03 50.36 6.95
C ALA A 585 -12.12 51.10 7.74
N MET A 586 -13.21 51.52 7.08
CA MET A 586 -14.39 52.06 7.76
C MET A 586 -15.05 51.02 8.66
N CYS A 587 -15.03 49.74 8.24
CA CYS A 587 -15.64 48.62 8.95
C CYS A 587 -14.62 47.59 9.41
N HIS A 588 -13.54 47.38 8.65
CA HIS A 588 -12.53 46.38 8.93
C HIS A 588 -11.28 46.97 9.59
N LYS A 589 -10.66 46.20 10.48
CA LYS A 589 -9.28 46.48 10.89
C LYS A 589 -8.30 46.00 9.81
N PHE A 590 -7.28 46.79 9.50
CA PHE A 590 -6.19 46.40 8.61
C PHE A 590 -4.85 47.02 9.06
N GLY A 591 -3.94 46.20 9.58
CA GLY A 591 -2.71 46.67 10.21
C GLY A 591 -2.98 47.57 11.41
N ASP A 592 -2.45 48.80 11.36
CA ASP A 592 -2.70 49.84 12.36
C ASP A 592 -3.89 50.75 12.00
N ALA A 593 -4.54 50.54 10.85
CA ALA A 593 -5.68 51.32 10.37
C ALA A 593 -7.03 50.67 10.70
N GLY A 594 -8.07 51.51 10.86
CA GLY A 594 -9.44 51.12 11.21
C GLY A 594 -9.81 51.38 12.68
N ASP A 595 -11.11 51.53 12.96
CA ASP A 595 -11.62 51.79 14.32
C ASP A 595 -11.56 50.54 15.21
N TYR A 596 -11.25 50.73 16.49
CA TYR A 596 -11.13 49.69 17.52
C TYR A 596 -12.49 49.16 18.00
N ASN A 597 -13.60 49.52 17.35
CA ASN A 597 -14.92 48.90 17.55
C ASN A 597 -14.98 47.51 16.89
N LEU A 598 -14.10 46.62 17.38
CA LEU A 598 -14.09 45.19 17.10
C LEU A 598 -15.46 44.60 17.46
N GLY A 599 -16.22 44.13 16.47
CA GLY A 599 -17.57 43.62 16.71
C GLY A 599 -18.40 43.27 15.47
N VAL A 600 -18.29 44.09 14.42
CA VAL A 600 -19.21 44.04 13.26
C VAL A 600 -18.61 43.28 12.06
N ALA A 601 -17.30 43.42 11.82
CA ALA A 601 -16.61 42.84 10.67
C ALA A 601 -15.23 42.25 11.06
N PRO A 602 -14.70 41.24 10.32
CA PRO A 602 -13.46 40.57 10.67
C PRO A 602 -12.23 41.46 10.39
N ASP A 603 -11.18 41.25 11.18
CA ASP A 603 -9.85 41.80 10.93
C ASP A 603 -9.26 41.20 9.66
N LEU A 604 -8.93 42.07 8.70
CA LEU A 604 -8.37 41.70 7.41
C LEU A 604 -6.84 41.60 7.45
N THR A 605 -6.20 41.95 8.57
CA THR A 605 -4.76 41.81 8.75
C THR A 605 -4.38 40.34 8.65
N GLY A 606 -3.55 39.97 7.67
CA GLY A 606 -3.22 38.57 7.39
C GLY A 606 -4.43 37.73 6.97
N TYR A 607 -5.44 38.31 6.34
CA TYR A 607 -6.62 37.58 5.85
C TYR A 607 -6.21 36.34 5.05
N GLY A 608 -6.82 35.19 5.35
CA GLY A 608 -6.51 33.93 4.68
C GLY A 608 -5.14 33.31 5.01
N SER A 609 -4.27 33.99 5.77
CA SER A 609 -3.00 33.44 6.24
C SER A 609 -3.21 32.20 7.11
N ARG A 610 -2.17 31.37 7.25
CA ARG A 610 -2.19 30.17 8.12
C ARG A 610 -2.70 30.50 9.54
N ALA A 611 -2.17 31.57 10.15
CA ALA A 611 -2.58 32.00 11.49
C ALA A 611 -4.03 32.52 11.54
N TRP A 612 -4.49 33.14 10.46
CA TRP A 612 -5.87 33.63 10.36
C TRP A 612 -6.86 32.46 10.25
N LEU A 613 -6.59 31.48 9.40
CA LEU A 613 -7.42 30.27 9.26
C LEU A 613 -7.47 29.45 10.55
N ILE A 614 -6.32 29.21 11.19
CA ILE A 614 -6.27 28.50 12.48
C ILE A 614 -7.11 29.26 13.52
N GLY A 615 -6.99 30.59 13.57
CA GLY A 615 -7.78 31.41 14.48
C GLY A 615 -9.28 31.30 14.21
N MET A 616 -9.68 31.41 12.95
CA MET A 616 -11.09 31.34 12.52
C MET A 616 -11.71 29.98 12.86
N ILE A 617 -11.02 28.87 12.54
CA ILE A 617 -11.48 27.52 12.84
C ILE A 617 -11.52 27.29 14.36
N SER A 618 -10.51 27.78 15.09
CA SER A 618 -10.42 27.59 16.54
C SER A 618 -11.53 28.31 17.29
N ASN A 619 -11.75 29.59 17.00
CA ASN A 619 -12.78 30.39 17.66
C ASN A 619 -13.28 31.54 16.73
N PRO A 620 -14.33 31.31 15.94
CA PRO A 620 -14.91 32.33 15.07
C PRO A 620 -15.56 33.50 15.85
N ASN A 621 -15.87 33.30 17.14
CA ASN A 621 -16.41 34.34 18.02
C ASN A 621 -15.31 35.19 18.68
N HIS A 622 -14.03 35.02 18.32
CA HIS A 622 -12.97 35.88 18.82
C HIS A 622 -13.16 37.32 18.33
N GLN A 623 -12.72 38.31 19.11
CA GLN A 623 -12.84 39.74 18.75
C GLN A 623 -12.22 40.12 17.39
N ARG A 624 -11.32 39.27 16.88
CA ARG A 624 -10.66 39.42 15.58
C ARG A 624 -11.57 39.02 14.40
N PHE A 625 -12.63 38.25 14.64
CA PHE A 625 -13.47 37.66 13.59
C PHE A 625 -14.91 38.15 13.74
N TYR A 626 -15.82 37.30 14.23
CA TYR A 626 -17.25 37.58 14.31
C TYR A 626 -17.78 37.36 15.73
N PRO A 627 -17.42 38.20 16.72
CA PRO A 627 -17.83 38.00 18.11
C PRO A 627 -19.35 38.05 18.31
N ASP A 628 -20.04 38.96 17.61
CA ASP A 628 -21.48 39.19 17.74
C ASP A 628 -22.26 38.84 16.46
N THR A 629 -21.57 38.58 15.35
CA THR A 629 -22.15 38.39 14.01
C THR A 629 -21.83 37.04 13.38
N ASN A 630 -21.27 36.09 14.14
CA ASN A 630 -21.06 34.73 13.66
C ASN A 630 -22.43 34.06 13.45
N ASP A 631 -22.74 33.67 12.21
CA ASP A 631 -24.00 33.03 11.86
C ASP A 631 -24.18 31.71 12.63
N ARG A 632 -23.32 30.73 12.36
CA ARG A 632 -23.48 29.36 12.89
C ARG A 632 -22.19 28.55 12.95
N MET A 633 -21.02 29.15 12.67
CA MET A 633 -19.76 28.40 12.67
C MET A 633 -19.38 28.01 14.11
N PRO A 634 -19.23 26.71 14.43
CA PRO A 634 -18.82 26.29 15.76
C PRO A 634 -17.35 26.65 16.05
N ALA A 635 -17.02 26.88 17.32
CA ALA A 635 -15.62 26.94 17.75
C ALA A 635 -15.04 25.52 17.86
N PHE A 636 -14.04 25.20 17.02
CA PHE A 636 -13.42 23.88 17.01
C PHE A 636 -12.23 23.74 17.97
N GLY A 637 -11.74 24.83 18.58
CA GLY A 637 -10.59 24.80 19.50
C GLY A 637 -10.77 23.91 20.73
N GLU A 638 -12.01 23.60 21.11
CA GLU A 638 -12.32 22.65 22.19
C GLU A 638 -12.73 21.25 21.67
N ARG A 639 -12.93 21.09 20.36
CA ARG A 639 -13.44 19.87 19.72
C ARG A 639 -12.36 19.10 18.96
N LEU A 640 -11.39 19.82 18.42
CA LEU A 640 -10.27 19.30 17.64
C LEU A 640 -8.97 19.62 18.34
N SER A 641 -7.95 18.77 18.13
CA SER A 641 -6.60 19.11 18.57
C SER A 641 -6.07 20.29 17.75
N PRO A 642 -5.16 21.11 18.32
CA PRO A 642 -4.51 22.18 17.56
C PRO A 642 -3.88 21.68 16.25
N HIS A 643 -3.26 20.51 16.30
CA HIS A 643 -2.66 19.85 15.12
C HIS A 643 -3.69 19.49 14.04
N ALA A 644 -4.89 19.04 14.42
CA ALA A 644 -5.94 18.76 13.44
C ALA A 644 -6.46 20.04 12.76
N ILE A 645 -6.57 21.13 13.52
CA ILE A 645 -6.94 22.45 12.96
C ILE A 645 -5.86 22.95 12.00
N GLU A 646 -4.59 22.78 12.37
CA GLU A 646 -3.45 23.10 11.52
C GLU A 646 -3.48 22.33 10.19
N MET A 647 -3.73 21.01 10.22
CA MET A 647 -3.83 20.22 8.98
C MET A 647 -4.98 20.65 8.08
N ILE A 648 -6.14 21.02 8.64
CA ILE A 648 -7.25 21.57 7.83
C ILE A 648 -6.83 22.91 7.19
N ALA A 649 -6.21 23.80 7.96
CA ALA A 649 -5.76 25.10 7.46
C ALA A 649 -4.68 24.94 6.38
N ASP A 650 -3.71 24.07 6.59
CA ASP A 650 -2.61 23.80 5.65
C ASP A 650 -3.15 23.19 4.35
N TRP A 651 -4.13 22.27 4.46
CA TRP A 651 -4.80 21.71 3.29
C TRP A 651 -5.60 22.75 2.49
N LEU A 652 -6.42 23.58 3.16
CA LEU A 652 -7.17 24.65 2.50
C LEU A 652 -6.27 25.64 1.77
N ARG A 653 -5.03 25.84 2.25
CA ARG A 653 -4.02 26.74 1.66
C ARG A 653 -3.20 26.12 0.54
N GLY A 654 -3.31 24.81 0.30
CA GLY A 654 -2.41 24.14 -0.62
C GLY A 654 -0.98 23.98 -0.08
N GLU A 655 -0.81 23.91 1.25
CA GLU A 655 0.48 23.86 1.95
C GLU A 655 0.82 22.44 2.41
N TRP A 656 1.57 21.72 1.60
CA TRP A 656 2.17 20.44 1.96
C TRP A 656 3.45 20.21 1.16
N TYR A 657 4.24 19.24 1.58
CA TYR A 657 5.42 18.83 0.82
C TYR A 657 5.02 18.18 -0.51
N GLU A 658 5.62 18.64 -1.60
CA GLU A 658 5.58 17.99 -2.91
C GLU A 658 7.02 17.73 -3.37
N PRO A 659 7.33 16.54 -3.91
CA PRO A 659 8.62 16.26 -4.52
C PRO A 659 8.93 17.23 -5.66
N SER A 660 10.17 17.69 -5.75
CA SER A 660 10.60 18.58 -6.84
C SER A 660 10.45 17.88 -8.20
N GLY A 661 9.52 18.34 -9.03
CA GLY A 661 9.25 17.77 -10.37
C GLY A 661 7.90 17.07 -10.52
N ALA A 662 7.10 16.94 -9.47
CA ALA A 662 5.69 16.61 -9.59
C ALA A 662 4.94 17.84 -10.13
N GLU A 663 4.42 17.79 -11.36
CA GLU A 663 3.44 18.78 -11.82
C GLU A 663 2.25 18.73 -10.86
N ARG A 664 1.80 19.91 -10.42
CA ARG A 664 0.62 20.06 -9.55
C ARG A 664 -0.60 19.67 -10.38
N ALA A 665 -0.95 18.40 -10.40
CA ALA A 665 -2.19 17.93 -11.00
C ALA A 665 -3.34 18.42 -10.12
N ASP A 666 -3.97 19.51 -10.54
CA ASP A 666 -5.26 19.98 -10.01
C ASP A 666 -6.34 18.98 -10.43
N THR A 667 -6.44 17.86 -9.72
CA THR A 667 -7.59 16.94 -9.81
C THR A 667 -7.83 16.33 -8.43
N ASP A 668 -8.28 17.14 -7.48
CA ASP A 668 -8.87 16.67 -6.21
C ASP A 668 -10.35 17.06 -6.19
N THR A 669 -11.14 16.53 -7.14
CA THR A 669 -12.61 16.49 -6.99
C THR A 669 -12.94 15.41 -5.98
N PHE A 670 -13.40 15.83 -4.80
CA PHE A 670 -13.98 14.94 -3.81
C PHE A 670 -15.37 14.54 -4.31
N GLU A 671 -15.48 13.44 -5.08
CA GLU A 671 -16.79 12.85 -5.36
C GLU A 671 -17.37 12.37 -4.02
N ALA A 672 -18.23 13.20 -3.42
CA ALA A 672 -19.21 12.74 -2.48
C ALA A 672 -20.11 11.75 -3.23
N ASP A 673 -20.06 10.49 -2.82
CA ASP A 673 -20.95 9.43 -3.30
C ASP A 673 -22.42 9.86 -3.04
N ASP A 674 -23.06 10.52 -4.02
CA ASP A 674 -24.51 10.64 -4.11
C ASP A 674 -25.00 10.38 -5.56
N GLU A 675 -25.89 9.40 -5.60
CA GLU A 675 -26.86 8.96 -6.60
C GLU A 675 -26.83 9.50 -8.05
N ALA A 676 -26.84 8.52 -8.96
CA ALA A 676 -27.01 8.64 -10.40
C ALA A 676 -28.26 9.44 -10.84
N SER A 677 -28.11 10.30 -11.86
CA SER A 677 -29.14 10.48 -12.90
C SER A 677 -28.60 11.13 -14.20
N PRO A 678 -29.15 10.79 -15.38
CA PRO A 678 -28.46 10.84 -16.68
C PRO A 678 -29.04 11.89 -17.67
N ALA A 679 -28.26 12.27 -18.69
CA ALA A 679 -28.68 12.77 -20.01
C ALA A 679 -27.42 13.25 -20.77
N GLU A 680 -27.21 13.12 -22.08
CA GLU A 680 -27.99 12.61 -23.21
C GLU A 680 -26.95 12.39 -24.33
N ALA A 681 -26.94 11.20 -24.93
CA ALA A 681 -26.26 10.93 -26.18
C ALA A 681 -27.31 10.85 -27.28
N ASP A 682 -27.19 11.68 -28.31
CA ASP A 682 -27.87 11.47 -29.57
C ASP A 682 -27.01 11.96 -30.74
N ALA A 683 -26.59 11.00 -31.56
CA ALA A 683 -26.90 10.94 -32.99
C ALA A 683 -25.73 10.35 -33.79
N ALA A 684 -26.01 9.17 -34.33
CA ALA A 684 -25.19 8.42 -35.26
C ALA A 684 -25.22 8.99 -36.70
N GLU A 685 -24.26 8.49 -37.47
CA GLU A 685 -24.36 8.06 -38.88
C GLU A 685 -23.44 8.76 -39.90
N ASP A 686 -22.65 7.89 -40.54
CA ASP A 686 -22.45 7.71 -41.98
C ASP A 686 -21.03 7.94 -42.56
N SER A 687 -20.61 6.92 -43.31
CA SER A 687 -19.34 6.66 -44.01
C SER A 687 -19.13 7.61 -45.25
N PRO A 688 -18.09 7.50 -46.14
CA PRO A 688 -17.05 6.47 -46.32
C PRO A 688 -15.61 6.94 -46.71
N ALA A 689 -14.67 5.99 -46.62
CA ALA A 689 -13.57 5.61 -47.54
C ALA A 689 -12.66 6.63 -48.28
N ALA A 690 -11.38 6.19 -48.32
CA ALA A 690 -10.38 6.25 -49.41
C ALA A 690 -9.33 7.37 -49.41
N GLY A 691 -8.05 6.96 -49.57
CA GLY A 691 -6.97 7.85 -49.99
C GLY A 691 -5.56 7.36 -49.63
N ASP A 692 -4.96 6.58 -50.52
CA ASP A 692 -3.53 6.22 -50.55
C ASP A 692 -2.59 7.45 -50.48
N ALA A 693 -1.40 7.29 -49.91
CA ALA A 693 -0.12 7.59 -50.59
C ALA A 693 1.12 7.40 -49.68
N ASP A 694 2.02 6.59 -50.20
CA ASP A 694 3.46 6.47 -49.96
C ASP A 694 4.20 7.75 -49.51
N SER A 695 5.14 7.62 -48.56
CA SER A 695 6.59 7.88 -48.78
C SER A 695 7.41 7.91 -47.48
N GLU A 696 8.30 6.95 -47.29
CA GLU A 696 9.57 7.07 -46.56
C GLU A 696 10.71 7.39 -47.56
N PRO A 697 11.96 7.63 -47.15
CA PRO A 697 12.48 8.38 -46.00
C PRO A 697 13.58 9.38 -46.43
N ALA A 698 14.11 10.20 -45.53
CA ALA A 698 15.38 10.89 -45.77
C ALA A 698 16.23 11.03 -44.50
N ASP A 699 17.47 10.59 -44.66
CA ASP A 699 18.58 10.58 -43.72
C ASP A 699 18.99 11.97 -43.21
N SER A 700 19.46 12.02 -41.96
CA SER A 700 20.52 12.97 -41.57
C SER A 700 21.31 12.44 -40.38
N GLU A 701 22.56 12.07 -40.64
CA GLU A 701 23.64 11.89 -39.65
C GLU A 701 23.91 13.20 -38.89
N PRO A 702 24.36 13.14 -37.61
CA PRO A 702 25.15 14.22 -37.02
C PRO A 702 26.63 13.83 -36.93
N ALA A 703 27.46 14.82 -37.26
CA ALA A 703 28.91 14.76 -37.29
C ALA A 703 29.56 14.79 -35.89
N ASP A 704 30.75 14.20 -35.85
CA ASP A 704 31.73 14.15 -34.76
C ASP A 704 32.18 15.54 -34.23
N SER A 705 32.44 15.60 -32.91
CA SER A 705 33.53 16.42 -32.37
C SER A 705 34.09 15.81 -31.07
N GLU A 706 35.35 15.43 -31.12
CA GLU A 706 36.19 14.92 -30.02
C GLU A 706 36.50 15.96 -28.92
N PRO A 707 36.98 15.52 -27.73
CA PRO A 707 37.22 16.33 -26.55
C PRO A 707 38.66 16.89 -26.48
N ALA A 708 38.89 17.90 -25.65
CA ALA A 708 40.23 18.38 -25.31
C ALA A 708 40.39 18.53 -23.78
N ASP A 709 41.44 17.87 -23.28
CA ASP A 709 41.95 17.84 -21.91
C ASP A 709 42.53 19.17 -21.42
N SER A 710 42.44 19.42 -20.11
CA SER A 710 43.55 20.00 -19.32
C SER A 710 43.32 19.87 -17.79
N GLU A 711 44.06 18.98 -17.14
CA GLU A 711 44.50 19.03 -15.72
C GLU A 711 45.86 19.79 -15.61
N PRO A 712 46.56 19.94 -14.45
CA PRO A 712 46.27 19.64 -13.03
C PRO A 712 46.68 20.78 -12.03
N ALA A 713 46.49 20.54 -10.71
CA ALA A 713 47.54 20.57 -9.66
C ALA A 713 47.23 21.33 -8.34
N ASP A 714 47.30 20.54 -7.24
CA ASP A 714 48.03 20.75 -5.97
C ASP A 714 47.55 21.74 -4.88
N SER A 715 47.28 21.20 -3.68
CA SER A 715 48.10 21.34 -2.45
C SER A 715 47.30 21.45 -1.12
N GLU A 716 47.31 20.37 -0.33
CA GLU A 716 47.52 20.40 1.13
C GLU A 716 49.03 20.61 1.41
N PRO A 717 49.55 21.00 2.62
CA PRO A 717 49.23 20.37 3.92
C PRO A 717 49.51 21.15 5.24
N THR A 718 49.29 20.45 6.37
CA THR A 718 49.81 20.61 7.77
C THR A 718 49.28 21.76 8.64
N GLY A 719 49.15 21.69 9.97
CA GLY A 719 49.47 20.74 11.07
C GLY A 719 48.87 21.33 12.38
N ALA A 720 48.43 20.53 13.36
CA ALA A 720 49.18 20.07 14.55
C ALA A 720 48.85 20.86 15.85
N ASP A 721 48.98 20.12 16.97
CA ASP A 721 49.04 20.49 18.40
C ASP A 721 47.70 20.53 19.19
N ALA A 722 47.41 19.51 20.03
CA ALA A 722 47.91 19.25 21.41
C ALA A 722 47.10 20.08 22.43
N GLU A 723 46.73 19.69 23.66
CA GLU A 723 46.89 18.57 24.59
C GLU A 723 46.08 19.00 25.86
N ASP A 724 45.84 18.07 26.80
CA ASP A 724 45.52 18.31 28.23
C ASP A 724 44.12 18.87 28.58
N SER A 725 43.41 18.50 29.66
CA SER A 725 43.62 17.65 30.85
C SER A 725 42.22 17.49 31.50
N GLU A 726 41.77 16.28 31.84
CA GLU A 726 41.69 15.70 33.21
C GLU A 726 40.86 16.43 34.28
N SER A 727 40.18 15.58 35.08
CA SER A 727 39.51 15.76 36.39
C SER A 727 38.12 16.41 36.38
N GLU A 728 37.02 15.74 36.78
CA GLU A 728 36.65 14.90 37.94
C GLU A 728 35.71 15.65 38.89
N ASP A 729 34.77 14.85 39.42
CA ASP A 729 33.92 15.03 40.60
C ASP A 729 32.67 15.95 40.47
N SER A 730 31.45 15.41 40.41
CA SER A 730 30.70 14.52 41.33
C SER A 730 29.97 15.23 42.47
N ASP A 731 28.73 14.79 42.68
CA ASP A 731 27.90 14.90 43.88
C ASP A 731 27.21 16.26 44.14
N ALA A 732 25.98 16.36 44.65
CA ALA A 732 25.12 15.41 45.35
C ALA A 732 23.68 15.97 45.32
N SER A 733 22.66 15.17 44.99
CA SER A 733 21.86 14.32 45.90
C SER A 733 20.74 15.03 46.66
N SER A 734 19.51 14.57 46.46
CA SER A 734 18.58 14.08 47.49
C SER A 734 17.40 13.37 46.82
#